data_AF-A0A5S9NFU3-F1
#
_entry.id   AF-A0A5S9NFU3-F1
#
_cell.length_a   1.000
_cell.length_b   1.000
_cell.length_c   1.000
_cell.angle_alpha   90.00
_cell.angle_beta   90.00
_cell.angle_gamma   90.00
#
_symmetry.space_group_name_H-M   'P 1'
#
loop_
_entity.id
_entity.type
_entity.pdbx_description
1 polymer ?
#
loop_
_entity_poly.entity_id
_entity_poly.type
_entity_poly.pdbx_seq_one_letter_code
_entity_poly.pdbx_strand_id
1 'polypeptide(L)'
;MRAPLEDIVRAEGEVRLGWAGSTTLMDYLNFEDALSPVMTAMVGGLPVRRVPAKSRSVRMAAIGAIGHTFEGGEVHVWGTGCSPWKNPSAPADRRVAFAPSGHGAIVLHATSGPVAEKLMSNGGPRPGLYGDPAWLLPRFYRPRIRKKWKLGVILHLSELADRSYEARPQPAFARYRVPEEFRDDVHLITTVTPLGVPALKAKLDEILACERIVSMSMHGLVVAEAYGIPCLYFPPLPEPRGLGRLELDPDGPADLRIVDLYLGLGRRHVAAYFQDRGLPTDWQAVMDAVDRAWEPAQFDADRLIDVFPFSPAPLKASSGRSIWDHPTIKGLVLQHDVALLRQQDRDTEGEVEAEAPAAAPSSNQSPARALNGARQSEPEISPVMNGVAAEPKGPAPQMTPEVATLLRMNADRISIPLSWAATTRESPHANLGDTLSALIVAGMAGVPVRRAGFDQPIERMVAVGTIGHNQRNGVLHFWGTGVDAERNPVDPLVRGYVRPSDTQFHIHALRGPNSARTLRAAGMHVPDIFGDPVWMLPRFWPMKDVEKTHDLGVILHITELEDRTLEAAVKPALRRYGIPEAFKDRIRLINTHCPPTPEGMRRKVAEIVSCRAIVSTSLHGLVISETYGIPCAWFATYGDGEGRMLELGNPQHQIDHRMRDFYSGVGRSTLSSYCLDRSRPTDWNAVLSWVHGKWQPLVYDDTPLIRAFPMPLAVSPEAPSWPLPGEIVDRIDY
;
A
#
# COMPACT_ATOMS: atom_id res chain seq x y z
N MET A 1 12.23 -38.96 9.53
CA MET A 1 12.65 -37.72 10.21
C MET A 1 11.66 -36.63 9.82
N ARG A 2 10.62 -36.40 10.63
CA ARG A 2 9.78 -35.20 10.56
C ARG A 2 10.49 -34.16 11.43
N ALA A 3 11.04 -33.14 10.78
CA ALA A 3 11.82 -32.06 11.36
C ALA A 3 11.09 -30.73 11.03
N PRO A 4 11.73 -29.57 11.22
CA PRO A 4 11.70 -28.65 12.36
C PRO A 4 10.36 -27.93 12.68
N LEU A 5 9.36 -27.87 11.77
CA LEU A 5 8.09 -27.18 12.07
C LEU A 5 7.27 -27.86 13.19
N GLU A 6 7.23 -29.20 13.21
CA GLU A 6 6.48 -29.94 14.25
C GLU A 6 7.03 -29.69 15.65
N ASP A 7 8.36 -29.57 15.79
CA ASP A 7 9.01 -29.26 17.06
C ASP A 7 8.72 -27.82 17.50
N ILE A 8 8.73 -26.87 16.55
CA ILE A 8 8.35 -25.47 16.81
C ILE A 8 6.89 -25.38 17.27
N VAL A 9 5.97 -26.02 16.57
CA VAL A 9 4.54 -26.03 16.93
C VAL A 9 4.34 -26.64 18.32
N ARG A 10 5.06 -27.73 18.65
CA ARG A 10 4.99 -28.35 19.97
C ARG A 10 5.56 -27.45 21.07
N ALA A 11 6.65 -26.74 20.80
CA ALA A 11 7.31 -25.86 21.76
C ALA A 11 6.50 -24.57 22.02
N GLU A 12 5.96 -23.95 20.98
CA GLU A 12 5.24 -22.68 21.08
C GLU A 12 3.75 -22.86 21.45
N GLY A 13 3.17 -24.03 21.17
CA GLY A 13 1.73 -24.27 21.35
C GLY A 13 0.85 -23.50 20.35
N GLU A 14 1.44 -22.95 19.29
CA GLU A 14 0.76 -22.23 18.22
C GLU A 14 1.41 -22.51 16.86
N VAL A 15 0.66 -22.25 15.78
CA VAL A 15 1.12 -22.50 14.41
C VAL A 15 1.55 -21.20 13.76
N ARG A 16 2.82 -21.12 13.35
CA ARG A 16 3.35 -20.04 12.51
C ARG A 16 2.81 -20.17 11.09
N LEU A 17 1.98 -19.23 10.63
CA LEU A 17 1.35 -19.28 9.32
C LEU A 17 1.57 -17.98 8.53
N GLY A 18 2.14 -18.10 7.34
CA GLY A 18 2.14 -17.03 6.36
C GLY A 18 0.91 -17.10 5.46
N TRP A 19 0.17 -16.00 5.38
CA TRP A 19 -1.04 -15.91 4.55
C TRP A 19 -1.32 -14.47 4.13
N ALA A 20 -2.11 -14.31 3.06
CA ALA A 20 -2.54 -13.02 2.51
C ALA A 20 -3.66 -12.38 3.35
N GLY A 21 -3.35 -12.06 4.60
CA GLY A 21 -4.31 -11.48 5.53
C GLY A 21 -4.48 -9.98 5.46
N SER A 22 -5.63 -9.54 5.96
CA SER A 22 -5.99 -8.13 6.08
C SER A 22 -4.97 -7.37 6.92
N THR A 23 -4.73 -6.12 6.54
CA THR A 23 -3.83 -5.20 7.25
C THR A 23 -4.65 -4.20 8.05
N THR A 24 -4.04 -3.48 8.99
CA THR A 24 -4.72 -2.37 9.70
C THR A 24 -5.17 -1.23 8.77
N LEU A 25 -4.74 -1.22 7.50
CA LEU A 25 -5.21 -0.31 6.47
C LEU A 25 -6.49 -0.80 5.75
N MET A 26 -6.89 -2.05 5.95
CA MET A 26 -8.05 -2.67 5.34
C MET A 26 -9.13 -2.91 6.39
N ASP A 27 -10.35 -2.48 6.14
CA ASP A 27 -11.53 -2.70 6.99
C ASP A 27 -12.33 -3.96 6.57
N TYR A 28 -11.73 -4.80 5.75
CA TYR A 28 -12.36 -6.01 5.22
C TYR A 28 -11.43 -7.22 5.26
N LEU A 29 -12.00 -8.41 5.15
CA LEU A 29 -11.30 -9.65 4.85
C LEU A 29 -11.62 -10.08 3.42
N ASN A 30 -10.63 -10.63 2.71
CA ASN A 30 -10.93 -11.55 1.63
C ASN A 30 -11.33 -12.88 2.28
N PHE A 31 -12.59 -13.29 2.12
CA PHE A 31 -13.16 -14.53 2.65
C PHE A 31 -12.23 -15.71 2.40
N GLU A 32 -11.70 -15.78 1.18
CA GLU A 32 -10.88 -16.88 0.70
C GLU A 32 -9.56 -17.00 1.45
N ASP A 33 -8.78 -15.91 1.48
CA ASP A 33 -7.49 -15.90 2.18
C ASP A 33 -7.68 -16.08 3.70
N ALA A 34 -8.77 -15.56 4.25
CA ALA A 34 -9.09 -15.68 5.67
C ALA A 34 -9.48 -17.10 6.11
N LEU A 35 -9.79 -18.01 5.18
CA LEU A 35 -9.94 -19.43 5.50
C LEU A 35 -8.61 -20.12 5.82
N SER A 36 -7.47 -19.56 5.41
CA SER A 36 -6.13 -20.10 5.68
C SER A 36 -5.88 -20.33 7.19
N PRO A 37 -5.95 -19.30 8.06
CA PRO A 37 -5.79 -19.50 9.50
C PRO A 37 -6.92 -20.35 10.10
N VAL A 38 -8.13 -20.29 9.56
CA VAL A 38 -9.28 -21.08 10.04
C VAL A 38 -9.03 -22.57 9.84
N MET A 39 -8.66 -23.00 8.64
CA MET A 39 -8.45 -24.41 8.32
C MET A 39 -7.22 -24.98 9.02
N THR A 40 -6.13 -24.20 9.10
CA THR A 40 -4.94 -24.58 9.87
C THR A 40 -5.29 -24.80 11.36
N ALA A 41 -6.06 -23.89 11.97
CA ALA A 41 -6.49 -24.05 13.36
C ALA A 41 -7.46 -25.24 13.54
N MET A 42 -8.40 -25.42 12.61
CA MET A 42 -9.38 -26.51 12.67
C MET A 42 -8.73 -27.89 12.55
N VAL A 43 -7.75 -28.08 11.66
CA VAL A 43 -7.07 -29.39 11.47
C VAL A 43 -5.96 -29.60 12.49
N GLY A 44 -5.18 -28.56 12.80
CA GLY A 44 -4.06 -28.65 13.73
C GLY A 44 -4.45 -28.62 15.20
N GLY A 45 -5.65 -28.13 15.54
CA GLY A 45 -6.13 -28.07 16.92
C GLY A 45 -5.55 -26.92 17.76
N LEU A 46 -4.74 -26.06 17.14
CA LEU A 46 -3.93 -25.06 17.82
C LEU A 46 -4.24 -23.65 17.29
N PRO A 47 -4.01 -22.60 18.11
CA PRO A 47 -4.08 -21.22 17.63
C PRO A 47 -3.05 -20.96 16.53
N VAL A 48 -3.32 -19.94 15.73
CA VAL A 48 -2.47 -19.55 14.60
C VAL A 48 -1.91 -18.17 14.85
N ARG A 49 -0.58 -18.05 14.73
CA ARG A 49 0.15 -16.78 14.71
C ARG A 49 0.53 -16.47 13.28
N ARG A 50 0.20 -15.27 12.80
CA ARG A 50 0.64 -14.84 11.48
C ARG A 50 2.14 -14.61 11.48
N VAL A 51 2.80 -15.02 10.41
CA VAL A 51 4.20 -14.71 10.10
C VAL A 51 4.25 -14.03 8.73
N PRO A 52 5.11 -13.02 8.50
CA PRO A 52 5.23 -12.41 7.18
C PRO A 52 5.58 -13.43 6.09
N ALA A 53 5.09 -13.20 4.86
CA ALA A 53 5.49 -14.01 3.71
C ALA A 53 7.01 -13.94 3.45
N LYS A 54 7.65 -12.81 3.80
CA LYS A 54 9.11 -12.62 3.77
C LYS A 54 9.66 -12.63 5.19
N SER A 55 10.28 -13.72 5.60
CA SER A 55 10.71 -13.97 6.98
C SER A 55 11.81 -15.04 6.99
N ARG A 56 12.73 -15.05 7.97
CA ARG A 56 13.66 -16.18 8.14
C ARG A 56 13.07 -17.28 9.03
N SER A 57 11.97 -17.00 9.73
CA SER A 57 11.24 -17.95 10.55
C SER A 57 10.71 -19.12 9.73
N VAL A 58 10.86 -20.35 10.26
CA VAL A 58 10.13 -21.52 9.77
C VAL A 58 8.64 -21.27 9.93
N ARG A 59 7.86 -21.50 8.87
CA ARG A 59 6.43 -21.23 8.85
C ARG A 59 5.69 -22.12 7.88
N MET A 60 4.38 -22.18 8.05
CA MET A 60 3.48 -22.88 7.15
C MET A 60 2.83 -21.92 6.15
N ALA A 61 2.43 -22.43 5.00
CA ALA A 61 1.52 -21.79 4.05
C ALA A 61 0.32 -22.72 3.81
N ALA A 62 -0.88 -22.17 3.90
CA ALA A 62 -2.13 -22.90 3.67
C ALA A 62 -3.08 -22.05 2.83
N ILE A 63 -3.81 -22.64 1.89
CA ILE A 63 -4.84 -21.99 1.06
C ILE A 63 -4.32 -20.82 0.19
N GLY A 64 -4.90 -20.65 -1.00
CA GLY A 64 -4.65 -19.51 -1.87
C GLY A 64 -3.41 -19.63 -2.77
N ALA A 65 -3.36 -18.80 -3.81
CA ALA A 65 -2.34 -18.85 -4.86
C ALA A 65 -1.12 -17.96 -4.54
N ILE A 66 -0.58 -18.07 -3.32
CA ILE A 66 0.40 -17.12 -2.75
C ILE A 66 1.82 -17.68 -2.61
N GLY A 67 2.09 -18.90 -3.10
CA GLY A 67 3.41 -19.55 -3.01
C GLY A 67 4.55 -18.67 -3.53
N HIS A 68 4.29 -17.89 -4.58
CA HIS A 68 5.25 -16.98 -5.21
C HIS A 68 5.65 -15.77 -4.34
N THR A 69 4.92 -15.51 -3.25
CA THR A 69 5.15 -14.37 -2.34
C THR A 69 6.14 -14.68 -1.23
N PHE A 70 6.44 -15.97 -0.99
CA PHE A 70 7.27 -16.41 0.11
C PHE A 70 8.76 -16.25 -0.21
N GLU A 71 9.51 -15.65 0.73
CA GLU A 71 10.96 -15.49 0.63
C GLU A 71 11.60 -15.68 2.00
N GLY A 72 12.77 -16.36 2.03
CA GLY A 72 13.51 -16.63 3.26
C GLY A 72 12.86 -17.68 4.17
N GLY A 73 13.69 -18.26 5.05
CA GLY A 73 13.27 -19.30 5.98
C GLY A 73 12.77 -20.57 5.30
N GLU A 74 12.43 -21.58 6.10
CA GLU A 74 11.77 -22.80 5.61
C GLU A 74 10.25 -22.61 5.59
N VAL A 75 9.60 -22.95 4.47
CA VAL A 75 8.15 -22.83 4.28
C VAL A 75 7.53 -24.19 4.03
N HIS A 76 6.67 -24.65 4.93
CA HIS A 76 5.90 -25.89 4.79
C HIS A 76 4.59 -25.60 4.05
N VAL A 77 4.44 -26.14 2.85
CA VAL A 77 3.28 -25.90 2.00
C VAL A 77 2.27 -27.02 2.15
N TRP A 78 1.04 -26.64 2.50
CA TRP A 78 -0.11 -27.54 2.58
C TRP A 78 -1.29 -26.94 1.79
N GLY A 79 -1.37 -27.33 0.52
CA GLY A 79 -2.45 -26.98 -0.39
C GLY A 79 -2.44 -25.55 -0.93
N THR A 80 -1.34 -24.82 -0.74
CA THR A 80 -1.15 -23.49 -1.34
C THR A 80 -0.80 -23.62 -2.83
N GLY A 81 -1.34 -22.73 -3.66
CA GLY A 81 -1.01 -22.60 -5.07
C GLY A 81 0.10 -21.59 -5.35
N CYS A 82 0.60 -21.56 -6.59
CA CYS A 82 1.69 -20.68 -6.98
C CYS A 82 1.45 -20.03 -8.34
N SER A 83 1.92 -18.78 -8.50
CA SER A 83 1.92 -18.11 -9.79
C SER A 83 3.26 -18.32 -10.48
N PRO A 84 3.30 -18.47 -11.82
CA PRO A 84 4.56 -18.46 -12.57
C PRO A 84 5.26 -17.09 -12.54
N TRP A 85 4.61 -16.07 -11.97
CA TRP A 85 5.14 -14.71 -11.85
C TRP A 85 5.36 -14.34 -10.39
N LYS A 86 6.49 -13.72 -10.09
CA LYS A 86 6.78 -13.14 -8.77
C LYS A 86 5.88 -11.94 -8.46
N ASN A 87 5.39 -11.27 -9.49
CA ASN A 87 4.54 -10.09 -9.43
C ASN A 87 3.33 -10.25 -10.38
N PRO A 88 2.40 -11.19 -10.12
CA PRO A 88 1.34 -11.51 -11.06
C PRO A 88 0.39 -10.34 -11.35
N SER A 89 0.27 -9.39 -10.42
CA SER A 89 -0.50 -8.16 -10.61
C SER A 89 0.17 -7.14 -11.55
N ALA A 90 1.42 -7.37 -11.97
CA ALA A 90 2.11 -6.47 -12.89
C ALA A 90 1.61 -6.62 -14.35
N PRO A 91 1.68 -5.53 -15.14
CA PRO A 91 1.49 -5.58 -16.59
C PRO A 91 2.37 -6.66 -17.23
N ALA A 92 1.89 -7.30 -18.31
CA ALA A 92 2.54 -8.48 -18.90
C ALA A 92 4.01 -8.23 -19.30
N ASP A 93 4.32 -7.03 -19.79
CA ASP A 93 5.67 -6.56 -20.17
C ASP A 93 6.60 -6.33 -18.97
N ARG A 94 6.07 -6.35 -17.73
CA ARG A 94 6.79 -6.13 -16.48
C ARG A 94 6.73 -7.33 -15.53
N ARG A 95 6.15 -8.44 -15.95
CA ARG A 95 6.11 -9.66 -15.13
C ARG A 95 7.49 -10.28 -15.04
N VAL A 96 7.87 -10.60 -13.82
CA VAL A 96 9.12 -11.27 -13.48
C VAL A 96 8.77 -12.72 -13.21
N ALA A 97 9.45 -13.65 -13.88
CA ALA A 97 9.26 -15.08 -13.65
C ALA A 97 9.53 -15.42 -12.17
N PHE A 98 8.65 -16.22 -11.58
CA PHE A 98 8.88 -16.76 -10.25
C PHE A 98 10.03 -17.75 -10.30
N ALA A 99 11.02 -17.53 -9.45
CA ALA A 99 12.11 -18.44 -9.18
C ALA A 99 12.26 -18.55 -7.65
N PRO A 100 12.01 -19.71 -7.06
CA PRO A 100 12.14 -19.88 -5.60
C PRO A 100 13.59 -19.72 -5.16
N SER A 101 13.79 -19.08 -4.01
CA SER A 101 15.11 -18.75 -3.47
C SER A 101 15.79 -19.99 -2.86
N GLY A 102 16.66 -20.64 -3.63
CA GLY A 102 17.54 -21.72 -3.17
C GLY A 102 16.86 -23.09 -2.98
N HIS A 103 17.67 -24.17 -3.02
CA HIS A 103 17.18 -25.52 -2.74
C HIS A 103 16.96 -25.72 -1.23
N GLY A 104 15.81 -26.29 -0.84
CA GLY A 104 15.51 -26.67 0.56
C GLY A 104 14.69 -25.66 1.38
N ALA A 105 14.41 -24.46 0.86
CA ALA A 105 13.63 -23.45 1.57
C ALA A 105 12.10 -23.69 1.53
N ILE A 106 11.60 -24.54 0.62
CA ILE A 106 10.18 -24.87 0.50
C ILE A 106 10.00 -26.38 0.63
N VAL A 107 9.24 -26.81 1.62
CA VAL A 107 8.89 -28.21 1.88
C VAL A 107 7.45 -28.43 1.45
N LEU A 108 7.26 -29.20 0.37
CA LEU A 108 5.95 -29.49 -0.19
C LEU A 108 5.34 -30.74 0.47
N HIS A 109 4.23 -30.56 1.19
CA HIS A 109 3.42 -31.67 1.70
C HIS A 109 2.22 -31.95 0.79
N ALA A 110 1.54 -30.88 0.40
CA ALA A 110 0.51 -30.86 -0.64
C ALA A 110 0.48 -29.47 -1.30
N THR A 111 0.00 -29.36 -2.52
CA THR A 111 -0.19 -28.07 -3.23
C THR A 111 -1.63 -27.97 -3.76
N SER A 112 -2.05 -26.82 -4.32
CA SER A 112 -3.37 -26.74 -4.97
C SER A 112 -3.48 -27.68 -6.17
N GLY A 113 -2.36 -27.94 -6.85
CA GLY A 113 -2.30 -28.74 -8.06
C GLY A 113 -0.87 -28.90 -8.62
N PRO A 114 -0.73 -29.65 -9.73
CA PRO A 114 0.56 -30.04 -10.27
C PRO A 114 1.41 -28.89 -10.83
N VAL A 115 0.78 -27.78 -11.28
CA VAL A 115 1.50 -26.59 -11.75
C VAL A 115 2.16 -25.90 -10.56
N ALA A 116 1.43 -25.71 -9.47
CA ALA A 116 1.98 -25.14 -8.24
C ALA A 116 3.14 -25.98 -7.69
N GLU A 117 2.99 -27.31 -7.67
CA GLU A 117 4.06 -28.24 -7.29
C GLU A 117 5.30 -28.07 -8.19
N LYS A 118 5.11 -28.07 -9.52
CA LYS A 118 6.21 -27.91 -10.48
C LYS A 118 6.99 -26.61 -10.26
N LEU A 119 6.28 -25.50 -10.01
CA LEU A 119 6.87 -24.18 -9.79
C LEU A 119 7.63 -24.10 -8.45
N MET A 120 7.06 -24.65 -7.38
CA MET A 120 7.64 -24.52 -6.04
C MET A 120 8.70 -25.58 -5.72
N SER A 121 8.66 -26.75 -6.36
CA SER A 121 9.60 -27.83 -6.01
C SER A 121 11.04 -27.47 -6.38
N ASN A 122 11.25 -26.69 -7.45
CA ASN A 122 12.58 -26.25 -7.90
C ASN A 122 13.62 -27.38 -7.99
N GLY A 123 13.24 -28.53 -8.55
CA GLY A 123 14.09 -29.72 -8.60
C GLY A 123 14.14 -30.56 -7.33
N GLY A 124 13.50 -30.12 -6.24
CA GLY A 124 13.25 -30.90 -5.02
C GLY A 124 12.09 -31.90 -5.15
N PRO A 125 11.81 -32.66 -4.08
CA PRO A 125 10.79 -33.71 -4.07
C PRO A 125 9.40 -33.19 -4.45
N ARG A 126 8.67 -34.04 -5.18
CA ARG A 126 7.29 -33.79 -5.62
C ARG A 126 6.38 -34.84 -4.98
N PRO A 127 5.58 -34.50 -3.96
CA PRO A 127 4.73 -35.47 -3.27
C PRO A 127 3.61 -36.04 -4.15
N GLY A 128 3.20 -35.36 -5.22
CA GLY A 128 2.06 -35.77 -6.05
C GLY A 128 0.73 -35.72 -5.29
N LEU A 129 0.63 -34.79 -4.32
CA LEU A 129 -0.52 -34.61 -3.45
C LEU A 129 -1.11 -33.22 -3.64
N TYR A 130 -2.40 -33.19 -3.97
CA TYR A 130 -3.08 -31.97 -4.37
C TYR A 130 -4.39 -31.78 -3.63
N GLY A 131 -4.71 -30.54 -3.29
CA GLY A 131 -5.96 -30.18 -2.63
C GLY A 131 -5.86 -28.87 -1.86
N ASP A 132 -6.86 -28.02 -2.04
CA ASP A 132 -7.04 -26.84 -1.20
C ASP A 132 -7.64 -27.22 0.17
N PRO A 133 -7.09 -26.77 1.32
CA PRO A 133 -7.60 -27.14 2.63
C PRO A 133 -9.07 -26.77 2.90
N ALA A 134 -9.66 -25.81 2.16
CA ALA A 134 -11.08 -25.50 2.27
C ALA A 134 -11.98 -26.68 1.89
N TRP A 135 -11.48 -27.70 1.17
CA TRP A 135 -12.17 -28.98 0.98
C TRP A 135 -12.54 -29.69 2.27
N LEU A 136 -11.84 -29.40 3.36
CA LEU A 136 -12.08 -30.01 4.67
C LEU A 136 -13.20 -29.31 5.46
N LEU A 137 -13.69 -28.14 5.01
CA LEU A 137 -14.77 -27.40 5.69
C LEU A 137 -15.98 -28.25 6.07
N PRO A 138 -16.51 -29.14 5.19
CA PRO A 138 -17.63 -30.01 5.55
C PRO A 138 -17.32 -30.98 6.69
N ARG A 139 -16.07 -31.26 7.05
CA ARG A 139 -15.77 -32.10 8.24
C ARG A 139 -16.02 -31.35 9.54
N PHE A 140 -15.93 -30.02 9.52
CA PHE A 140 -16.04 -29.16 10.69
C PHE A 140 -17.40 -28.47 10.80
N TYR A 141 -18.01 -28.13 9.66
CA TYR A 141 -19.22 -27.31 9.63
C TYR A 141 -20.24 -27.84 8.62
N ARG A 142 -21.28 -28.52 9.11
CA ARG A 142 -22.44 -29.00 8.32
C ARG A 142 -23.75 -28.44 8.89
N PRO A 143 -24.01 -27.15 8.73
CA PRO A 143 -25.26 -26.55 9.22
C PRO A 143 -26.46 -27.07 8.41
N ARG A 144 -27.65 -27.01 9.01
CA ARG A 144 -28.91 -27.16 8.27
C ARG A 144 -29.36 -25.79 7.80
N ILE A 145 -29.12 -25.46 6.54
CA ILE A 145 -29.43 -24.16 5.94
C ILE A 145 -30.60 -24.31 4.98
N ARG A 146 -31.60 -23.43 5.11
CA ARG A 146 -32.69 -23.30 4.13
C ARG A 146 -32.14 -22.64 2.87
N LYS A 147 -32.33 -23.27 1.71
CA LYS A 147 -32.00 -22.66 0.41
C LYS A 147 -32.83 -21.39 0.21
N LYS A 148 -32.19 -20.35 -0.30
CA LYS A 148 -32.77 -19.01 -0.52
C LYS A 148 -32.76 -18.61 -1.99
N TRP A 149 -31.73 -19.02 -2.72
CA TRP A 149 -31.50 -18.59 -4.10
C TRP A 149 -31.26 -19.80 -4.99
N LYS A 150 -31.84 -19.78 -6.19
CA LYS A 150 -31.66 -20.83 -7.20
C LYS A 150 -30.25 -20.83 -7.77
N LEU A 151 -29.62 -19.65 -7.84
CA LEU A 151 -28.26 -19.48 -8.33
C LEU A 151 -27.50 -18.44 -7.50
N GLY A 152 -26.36 -18.84 -6.94
CA GLY A 152 -25.35 -17.91 -6.44
C GLY A 152 -24.28 -17.63 -7.49
N VAL A 153 -23.90 -16.37 -7.65
CA VAL A 153 -22.84 -15.95 -8.56
C VAL A 153 -21.72 -15.35 -7.72
N ILE A 154 -20.61 -16.08 -7.55
CA ILE A 154 -19.48 -15.62 -6.72
C ILE A 154 -18.49 -14.86 -7.61
N LEU A 155 -18.36 -13.56 -7.34
CA LEU A 155 -17.49 -12.67 -8.10
C LEU A 155 -16.07 -12.69 -7.54
N HIS A 156 -15.07 -12.70 -8.42
CA HIS A 156 -13.68 -12.49 -8.00
C HIS A 156 -13.45 -11.02 -7.64
N LEU A 157 -12.48 -10.72 -6.76
CA LEU A 157 -12.15 -9.34 -6.34
C LEU A 157 -11.85 -8.38 -7.50
N SER A 158 -11.34 -8.91 -8.61
CA SER A 158 -11.06 -8.13 -9.83
C SER A 158 -12.31 -7.76 -10.63
N GLU A 159 -13.48 -8.26 -10.24
CA GLU A 159 -14.76 -8.02 -10.92
C GLU A 159 -15.69 -7.08 -10.16
N LEU A 160 -15.33 -6.77 -8.92
CA LEU A 160 -16.03 -5.82 -8.09
C LEU A 160 -15.54 -4.39 -8.41
N ALA A 161 -16.46 -3.44 -8.37
CA ALA A 161 -16.19 -2.01 -8.52
C ALA A 161 -15.51 -1.43 -7.27
N ASP A 162 -15.78 -2.02 -6.10
CA ASP A 162 -15.23 -1.59 -4.82
C ASP A 162 -14.93 -2.80 -3.89
N ARG A 163 -14.70 -2.53 -2.60
CA ARG A 163 -14.50 -3.54 -1.55
C ARG A 163 -15.66 -3.53 -0.55
N SER A 164 -16.87 -3.25 -1.01
CA SER A 164 -18.07 -3.34 -0.17
C SER A 164 -18.41 -4.78 0.18
N TYR A 165 -19.20 -4.94 1.25
CA TYR A 165 -19.68 -6.25 1.73
C TYR A 165 -20.88 -6.79 0.91
N GLU A 166 -21.39 -5.97 0.00
CA GLU A 166 -22.38 -6.35 -1.00
C GLU A 166 -21.69 -6.56 -2.35
N ALA A 167 -22.22 -7.44 -3.19
CA ALA A 167 -21.67 -7.61 -4.53
C ALA A 167 -22.02 -6.41 -5.41
N ARG A 168 -21.00 -5.60 -5.72
CA ARG A 168 -21.08 -4.49 -6.67
C ARG A 168 -20.17 -4.77 -7.86
N PRO A 169 -20.68 -5.40 -8.93
CA PRO A 169 -19.89 -5.68 -10.12
C PRO A 169 -19.44 -4.40 -10.82
N GLN A 170 -18.33 -4.47 -11.56
CA GLN A 170 -17.92 -3.35 -12.41
C GLN A 170 -19.02 -3.01 -13.44
N PRO A 171 -19.35 -1.72 -13.65
CA PRO A 171 -20.45 -1.32 -14.55
C PRO A 171 -20.32 -1.82 -16.00
N ALA A 172 -19.09 -2.03 -16.45
CA ALA A 172 -18.77 -2.55 -17.79
C ALA A 172 -19.14 -4.04 -17.97
N PHE A 173 -19.35 -4.80 -16.89
CA PHE A 173 -19.58 -6.24 -16.95
C PHE A 173 -21.09 -6.53 -16.99
N ALA A 174 -21.67 -6.38 -18.19
CA ALA A 174 -23.10 -6.62 -18.41
C ALA A 174 -23.56 -8.02 -17.98
N ARG A 175 -22.65 -9.01 -17.91
CA ARG A 175 -22.93 -10.36 -17.42
C ARG A 175 -23.50 -10.42 -16.01
N TYR A 176 -23.27 -9.41 -15.19
CA TYR A 176 -23.75 -9.39 -13.81
C TYR A 176 -25.05 -8.60 -13.63
N ARG A 177 -25.66 -8.12 -14.72
CA ARG A 177 -26.97 -7.47 -14.64
C ARG A 177 -28.04 -8.54 -14.46
N VAL A 178 -28.69 -8.52 -13.30
CA VAL A 178 -29.82 -9.39 -12.96
C VAL A 178 -31.12 -8.65 -13.30
N PRO A 179 -31.91 -9.10 -14.29
CA PRO A 179 -33.22 -8.53 -14.56
C PRO A 179 -34.19 -8.70 -13.38
N GLU A 180 -35.22 -7.86 -13.34
CA GLU A 180 -36.26 -7.86 -12.30
C GLU A 180 -36.82 -9.26 -12.00
N GLU A 181 -37.14 -10.01 -13.06
CA GLU A 181 -37.73 -11.34 -12.99
C GLU A 181 -36.85 -12.40 -12.32
N PHE A 182 -35.54 -12.16 -12.22
CA PHE A 182 -34.56 -13.04 -11.58
C PHE A 182 -34.06 -12.52 -10.23
N ARG A 183 -34.54 -11.37 -9.73
CA ARG A 183 -34.02 -10.73 -8.51
C ARG A 183 -34.04 -11.65 -7.30
N ASP A 184 -35.10 -12.44 -7.14
CA ASP A 184 -35.25 -13.35 -5.99
C ASP A 184 -34.57 -14.71 -6.22
N ASP A 185 -34.20 -15.03 -7.46
CA ASP A 185 -33.61 -16.31 -7.85
C ASP A 185 -32.08 -16.27 -7.94
N VAL A 186 -31.51 -15.15 -8.39
CA VAL A 186 -30.07 -14.97 -8.65
C VAL A 186 -29.46 -14.03 -7.61
N HIS A 187 -28.48 -14.54 -6.86
CA HIS A 187 -27.80 -13.78 -5.82
C HIS A 187 -26.33 -13.56 -6.17
N LEU A 188 -25.92 -12.31 -6.29
CA LEU A 188 -24.52 -11.94 -6.50
C LEU A 188 -23.81 -11.93 -5.15
N ILE A 189 -22.68 -12.65 -5.06
CA ILE A 189 -21.92 -12.83 -3.84
C ILE A 189 -20.52 -12.25 -4.02
N THR A 190 -20.16 -11.30 -3.17
CA THR A 190 -18.79 -10.80 -3.02
C THR A 190 -17.98 -11.73 -2.11
N THR A 191 -16.69 -11.87 -2.39
CA THR A 191 -15.72 -12.55 -1.52
C THR A 191 -15.21 -11.66 -0.41
N VAL A 192 -15.67 -10.42 -0.33
CA VAL A 192 -15.32 -9.47 0.74
C VAL A 192 -16.24 -9.66 1.95
N THR A 193 -15.69 -9.66 3.15
CA THR A 193 -16.46 -9.71 4.41
C THR A 193 -16.01 -8.61 5.37
N PRO A 194 -16.87 -8.21 6.32
CA PRO A 194 -16.42 -7.50 7.52
C PRO A 194 -15.32 -8.27 8.25
N LEU A 195 -14.60 -7.57 9.12
CA LEU A 195 -13.59 -8.18 9.98
C LEU A 195 -14.24 -9.16 10.97
N GLY A 196 -13.60 -10.30 11.16
CA GLY A 196 -13.92 -11.25 12.21
C GLY A 196 -14.58 -12.55 11.75
N VAL A 197 -14.47 -13.54 12.61
CA VAL A 197 -14.96 -14.91 12.41
C VAL A 197 -16.47 -15.00 12.15
N PRO A 198 -17.35 -14.25 12.84
CA PRO A 198 -18.78 -14.31 12.57
C PRO A 198 -19.13 -13.93 11.13
N ALA A 199 -18.39 -12.99 10.54
CA ALA A 199 -18.59 -12.57 9.15
C ALA A 199 -18.17 -13.65 8.15
N LEU A 200 -17.06 -14.36 8.42
CA LEU A 200 -16.64 -15.52 7.62
C LEU A 200 -17.70 -16.63 7.66
N LYS A 201 -18.22 -16.96 8.85
CA LYS A 201 -19.32 -17.92 8.99
C LYS A 201 -20.55 -17.48 8.20
N ALA A 202 -20.95 -16.21 8.31
CA ALA A 202 -22.11 -15.67 7.62
C ALA A 202 -21.95 -15.74 6.09
N LYS A 203 -20.75 -15.45 5.58
CA LYS A 203 -20.43 -15.58 4.15
C LYS A 203 -20.47 -17.04 3.68
N LEU A 204 -19.97 -17.98 4.47
CA LEU A 204 -20.12 -19.40 4.17
C LEU A 204 -21.60 -19.81 4.15
N ASP A 205 -22.38 -19.41 5.15
CA ASP A 205 -23.81 -19.70 5.22
C ASP A 205 -24.58 -19.13 4.02
N GLU A 206 -24.19 -17.95 3.53
CA GLU A 206 -24.72 -17.33 2.33
C GLU A 206 -24.46 -18.18 1.08
N ILE A 207 -23.23 -18.66 0.89
CA ILE A 207 -22.88 -19.59 -0.21
C ILE A 207 -23.70 -20.88 -0.09
N LEU A 208 -23.78 -21.46 1.12
CA LEU A 208 -24.52 -22.70 1.37
C LEU A 208 -26.04 -22.57 1.18
N ALA A 209 -26.58 -21.34 1.21
CA ALA A 209 -27.99 -21.07 0.95
C ALA A 209 -28.33 -21.07 -0.56
N CYS A 210 -27.36 -21.22 -1.45
CA CYS A 210 -27.59 -21.31 -2.90
C CYS A 210 -27.84 -22.75 -3.33
N GLU A 211 -28.75 -22.98 -4.27
CA GLU A 211 -28.96 -24.31 -4.88
C GLU A 211 -27.88 -24.66 -5.89
N ARG A 212 -27.38 -23.67 -6.63
CA ARG A 212 -26.32 -23.77 -7.64
C ARG A 212 -25.32 -22.64 -7.45
N ILE A 213 -24.08 -22.84 -7.89
CA ILE A 213 -23.04 -21.81 -7.91
C ILE A 213 -22.43 -21.68 -9.30
N VAL A 214 -22.25 -20.45 -9.78
CA VAL A 214 -21.27 -20.15 -10.82
C VAL A 214 -20.26 -19.16 -10.29
N SER A 215 -18.98 -19.35 -10.63
CA SER A 215 -17.91 -18.57 -10.01
C SER A 215 -16.74 -18.35 -10.97
N MET A 216 -16.15 -17.16 -10.89
CA MET A 216 -14.81 -16.87 -11.43
C MET A 216 -13.72 -17.05 -10.35
N SER A 217 -14.11 -17.13 -9.08
CA SER A 217 -13.22 -17.38 -7.95
C SER A 217 -12.94 -18.89 -7.81
N MET A 218 -11.65 -19.23 -7.62
CA MET A 218 -11.20 -20.59 -7.30
C MET A 218 -11.85 -21.11 -6.02
N HIS A 219 -11.79 -20.36 -4.92
CA HIS A 219 -12.32 -20.84 -3.66
C HIS A 219 -13.86 -20.85 -3.65
N GLY A 220 -14.52 -20.01 -4.44
CA GLY A 220 -15.96 -20.12 -4.68
C GLY A 220 -16.33 -21.49 -5.26
N LEU A 221 -15.54 -22.01 -6.20
CA LEU A 221 -15.71 -23.37 -6.72
C LEU A 221 -15.30 -24.44 -5.71
N VAL A 222 -14.16 -24.28 -5.01
CA VAL A 222 -13.72 -25.25 -3.98
C VAL A 222 -14.79 -25.43 -2.90
N VAL A 223 -15.38 -24.35 -2.39
CA VAL A 223 -16.43 -24.42 -1.36
C VAL A 223 -17.68 -25.10 -1.92
N ALA A 224 -18.10 -24.74 -3.14
CA ALA A 224 -19.27 -25.37 -3.77
C ALA A 224 -19.06 -26.87 -3.95
N GLU A 225 -17.93 -27.28 -4.53
CA GLU A 225 -17.59 -28.68 -4.75
C GLU A 225 -17.47 -29.45 -3.43
N ALA A 226 -16.82 -28.89 -2.41
CA ALA A 226 -16.65 -29.52 -1.10
C ALA A 226 -17.99 -29.82 -0.41
N TYR A 227 -18.96 -28.90 -0.53
CA TYR A 227 -20.30 -29.07 0.03
C TYR A 227 -21.26 -29.81 -0.90
N GLY A 228 -20.83 -30.20 -2.09
CA GLY A 228 -21.67 -30.87 -3.09
C GLY A 228 -22.78 -29.96 -3.63
N ILE A 229 -22.52 -28.65 -3.73
CA ILE A 229 -23.41 -27.70 -4.39
C ILE A 229 -23.10 -27.75 -5.89
N PRO A 230 -24.08 -28.04 -6.77
CA PRO A 230 -23.87 -28.01 -8.20
C PRO A 230 -23.23 -26.71 -8.66
N CYS A 231 -22.12 -26.80 -9.39
CA CYS A 231 -21.40 -25.61 -9.81
C CYS A 231 -20.70 -25.71 -11.16
N LEU A 232 -20.46 -24.54 -11.78
CA LEU A 232 -19.64 -24.43 -12.98
C LEU A 232 -18.67 -23.25 -12.87
N TYR A 233 -17.49 -23.41 -13.46
CA TYR A 233 -16.60 -22.28 -13.74
C TYR A 233 -17.27 -21.34 -14.75
N PHE A 234 -17.19 -20.03 -14.51
CA PHE A 234 -17.85 -19.00 -15.31
C PHE A 234 -16.84 -18.11 -16.07
N PRO A 235 -15.98 -18.66 -16.95
CA PRO A 235 -14.86 -17.93 -17.55
C PRO A 235 -15.31 -16.71 -18.37
N PRO A 236 -14.46 -15.67 -18.48
CA PRO A 236 -14.69 -14.51 -19.33
C PRO A 236 -14.19 -14.77 -20.76
N LEU A 237 -14.41 -15.99 -21.27
CA LEU A 237 -13.98 -16.41 -22.60
C LEU A 237 -15.17 -16.36 -23.56
N PRO A 238 -15.01 -15.80 -24.77
CA PRO A 238 -16.13 -15.55 -25.67
C PRO A 238 -16.63 -16.82 -26.37
N GLU A 239 -15.78 -17.84 -26.53
CA GLU A 239 -16.10 -19.06 -27.30
C GLU A 239 -15.66 -20.34 -26.57
N PRO A 240 -16.45 -21.44 -26.67
CA PRO A 240 -17.82 -21.48 -27.23
C PRO A 240 -18.76 -20.64 -26.36
N ARG A 241 -19.83 -20.00 -26.87
CA ARG A 241 -20.77 -19.29 -25.97
C ARG A 241 -21.69 -20.26 -25.23
N GLY A 242 -21.84 -20.09 -23.91
CA GLY A 242 -22.73 -20.90 -23.07
C GLY A 242 -22.05 -22.13 -22.46
N LEU A 243 -22.82 -23.20 -22.25
CA LEU A 243 -22.26 -24.46 -21.73
C LEU A 243 -21.27 -25.04 -22.74
N GLY A 244 -20.04 -25.27 -22.28
CA GLY A 244 -18.99 -25.88 -23.07
C GLY A 244 -18.06 -26.71 -22.21
N ARG A 245 -17.07 -27.28 -22.88
CA ARG A 245 -15.99 -28.05 -22.26
C ARG A 245 -14.71 -27.24 -22.31
N LEU A 246 -14.17 -26.93 -21.13
CA LEU A 246 -12.88 -26.27 -20.98
C LEU A 246 -11.80 -27.32 -20.83
N GLU A 247 -10.85 -27.37 -21.77
CA GLU A 247 -9.62 -28.14 -21.61
C GLU A 247 -8.71 -27.46 -20.58
N LEU A 248 -8.16 -28.25 -19.66
CA LEU A 248 -7.32 -27.75 -18.56
C LEU A 248 -5.86 -27.67 -19.02
N ASP A 249 -5.57 -26.65 -19.81
CA ASP A 249 -4.23 -26.34 -20.30
C ASP A 249 -3.58 -25.23 -19.44
N PRO A 250 -2.44 -25.52 -18.74
CA PRO A 250 -1.70 -24.51 -17.99
C PRO A 250 -1.22 -23.32 -18.82
N ASP A 251 -1.02 -23.51 -20.12
CA ASP A 251 -0.59 -22.46 -21.05
C ASP A 251 -1.78 -21.84 -21.82
N GLY A 252 -2.99 -22.30 -21.50
CA GLY A 252 -4.25 -21.84 -22.09
C GLY A 252 -4.76 -20.50 -21.54
N PRO A 253 -5.88 -19.99 -22.08
CA PRO A 253 -6.42 -18.68 -21.73
C PRO A 253 -7.25 -18.67 -20.44
N ALA A 254 -7.48 -19.83 -19.83
CA ALA A 254 -8.23 -19.95 -18.58
C ALA A 254 -7.41 -19.47 -17.37
N ASP A 255 -8.09 -19.15 -16.27
CA ASP A 255 -7.42 -18.79 -15.04
C ASP A 255 -6.62 -19.99 -14.51
N LEU A 256 -5.30 -19.82 -14.42
CA LEU A 256 -4.37 -20.88 -14.03
C LEU A 256 -4.71 -21.49 -12.67
N ARG A 257 -5.32 -20.73 -11.76
CA ARG A 257 -5.72 -21.22 -10.43
C ARG A 257 -6.82 -22.28 -10.53
N ILE A 258 -7.78 -22.08 -11.44
CA ILE A 258 -8.84 -23.04 -11.73
C ILE A 258 -8.29 -24.26 -12.44
N VAL A 259 -7.41 -24.02 -13.42
CA VAL A 259 -6.74 -25.09 -14.18
C VAL A 259 -5.94 -26.00 -13.24
N ASP A 260 -5.09 -25.42 -12.39
CA ASP A 260 -4.25 -26.14 -11.45
C ASP A 260 -5.08 -26.96 -10.45
N LEU A 261 -6.14 -26.37 -9.88
CA LEU A 261 -7.07 -27.04 -8.97
C LEU A 261 -7.65 -28.32 -9.59
N TYR A 262 -8.27 -28.21 -10.78
CA TYR A 262 -8.96 -29.36 -11.38
C TYR A 262 -8.00 -30.39 -11.99
N LEU A 263 -6.80 -29.98 -12.43
CA LEU A 263 -5.72 -30.91 -12.75
C LEU A 263 -5.30 -31.71 -11.51
N GLY A 264 -5.24 -31.06 -10.34
CA GLY A 264 -5.00 -31.70 -9.04
C GLY A 264 -6.04 -32.76 -8.67
N LEU A 265 -7.29 -32.57 -9.11
CA LEU A 265 -8.39 -33.54 -8.97
C LEU A 265 -8.37 -34.63 -10.07
N GLY A 266 -7.33 -34.70 -10.90
CA GLY A 266 -7.17 -35.70 -11.95
C GLY A 266 -8.07 -35.47 -13.18
N ARG A 267 -8.71 -34.30 -13.29
CA ARG A 267 -9.47 -33.94 -14.49
C ARG A 267 -8.54 -33.40 -15.57
N ARG A 268 -8.87 -33.64 -16.84
CA ARG A 268 -8.19 -33.01 -17.99
C ARG A 268 -9.02 -31.90 -18.63
N HIS A 269 -10.29 -31.84 -18.27
CA HIS A 269 -11.28 -30.90 -18.76
C HIS A 269 -12.36 -30.72 -17.68
N VAL A 270 -13.09 -29.62 -17.74
CA VAL A 270 -14.30 -29.41 -16.93
C VAL A 270 -15.42 -28.82 -17.78
N ALA A 271 -16.66 -29.04 -17.37
CA ALA A 271 -17.76 -28.24 -17.88
C ALA A 271 -17.62 -26.80 -17.35
N ALA A 272 -17.86 -25.83 -18.22
CA ALA A 272 -17.84 -24.42 -17.88
C ALA A 272 -18.92 -23.67 -18.65
N TYR A 273 -19.36 -22.54 -18.12
CA TYR A 273 -20.25 -21.63 -18.83
C TYR A 273 -19.44 -20.43 -19.33
N PHE A 274 -19.20 -20.40 -20.62
CA PHE A 274 -18.35 -19.43 -21.29
C PHE A 274 -19.16 -18.20 -21.69
N GLN A 275 -18.73 -17.04 -21.23
CA GLN A 275 -19.40 -15.79 -21.59
C GLN A 275 -18.42 -14.61 -21.53
N ASP A 276 -18.43 -13.79 -22.59
CA ASP A 276 -17.75 -12.49 -22.56
C ASP A 276 -18.33 -11.56 -21.48
N ARG A 277 -17.48 -10.71 -20.90
CA ARG A 277 -17.90 -9.82 -19.80
C ARG A 277 -18.94 -8.79 -20.20
N GLY A 278 -18.91 -8.31 -21.44
CA GLY A 278 -19.77 -7.27 -21.97
C GLY A 278 -21.15 -7.76 -22.38
N LEU A 279 -21.42 -9.07 -22.36
CA LEU A 279 -22.71 -9.63 -22.76
C LEU A 279 -23.61 -9.91 -21.55
N PRO A 280 -24.92 -9.62 -21.63
CA PRO A 280 -25.88 -9.98 -20.59
C PRO A 280 -26.01 -11.51 -20.49
N THR A 281 -26.25 -11.99 -19.26
CA THR A 281 -26.38 -13.41 -18.96
C THR A 281 -27.80 -13.90 -19.20
N ASP A 282 -27.93 -15.04 -19.87
CA ASP A 282 -29.16 -15.83 -19.87
C ASP A 282 -29.17 -16.70 -18.61
N TRP A 283 -29.82 -16.19 -17.55
CA TRP A 283 -29.78 -16.80 -16.22
C TRP A 283 -30.42 -18.19 -16.17
N GLN A 284 -31.50 -18.41 -16.95
CA GLN A 284 -32.11 -19.74 -17.04
C GLN A 284 -31.18 -20.72 -17.73
N ALA A 285 -30.55 -20.33 -18.84
CA ALA A 285 -29.59 -21.18 -19.53
C ALA A 285 -28.37 -21.52 -18.67
N VAL A 286 -27.92 -20.60 -17.80
CA VAL A 286 -26.86 -20.87 -16.81
C VAL A 286 -27.30 -21.90 -15.79
N MET A 287 -28.49 -21.75 -15.20
CA MET A 287 -29.01 -22.73 -14.23
C MET A 287 -29.15 -24.12 -14.85
N ASP A 288 -29.74 -24.20 -16.05
CA ASP A 288 -29.89 -25.46 -16.78
C ASP A 288 -28.52 -26.07 -17.14
N ALA A 289 -27.53 -25.23 -17.45
CA ALA A 289 -26.18 -25.71 -17.74
C ALA A 289 -25.52 -26.36 -16.52
N VAL A 290 -25.67 -25.74 -15.34
CA VAL A 290 -25.17 -26.32 -14.08
C VAL A 290 -25.83 -27.67 -13.82
N ASP A 291 -27.16 -27.75 -13.93
CA ASP A 291 -27.91 -28.98 -13.69
C ASP A 291 -27.54 -30.12 -14.65
N ARG A 292 -27.28 -29.79 -15.92
CA ARG A 292 -26.94 -30.79 -16.94
C ARG A 292 -25.51 -31.30 -16.85
N ALA A 293 -24.58 -30.48 -16.39
CA ALA A 293 -23.15 -30.71 -16.65
C ALA A 293 -22.29 -30.86 -15.39
N TRP A 294 -22.76 -30.42 -14.22
CA TRP A 294 -21.98 -30.60 -13.00
C TRP A 294 -22.01 -32.07 -12.56
N GLU A 295 -20.82 -32.58 -12.27
CA GLU A 295 -20.62 -33.88 -11.65
C GLU A 295 -19.76 -33.69 -10.39
N PRO A 296 -20.16 -34.29 -9.24
CA PRO A 296 -19.41 -34.16 -7.99
C PRO A 296 -17.94 -34.54 -8.18
N ALA A 297 -17.02 -33.68 -7.74
CA ALA A 297 -15.62 -34.04 -7.76
C ALA A 297 -15.31 -35.07 -6.66
N GLN A 298 -14.44 -36.03 -6.98
CA GLN A 298 -13.89 -36.96 -6.00
C GLN A 298 -12.66 -36.32 -5.36
N PHE A 299 -12.68 -36.19 -4.03
CA PHE A 299 -11.58 -35.61 -3.27
C PHE A 299 -11.30 -36.47 -2.03
N ASP A 300 -10.04 -36.89 -1.89
CA ASP A 300 -9.58 -37.68 -0.73
C ASP A 300 -9.12 -36.76 0.40
N ALA A 301 -10.07 -36.41 1.26
CA ALA A 301 -9.85 -35.54 2.39
C ALA A 301 -8.94 -36.15 3.47
N ASP A 302 -8.91 -37.49 3.62
CA ASP A 302 -8.04 -38.15 4.59
C ASP A 302 -6.58 -38.05 4.14
N ARG A 303 -6.33 -38.29 2.85
CA ARG A 303 -4.99 -38.15 2.27
C ARG A 303 -4.42 -36.74 2.40
N LEU A 304 -5.25 -35.69 2.33
CA LEU A 304 -4.80 -34.31 2.57
C LEU A 304 -4.46 -34.07 4.05
N ILE A 305 -5.22 -34.66 4.99
CA ILE A 305 -4.95 -34.56 6.44
C ILE A 305 -3.71 -35.36 6.84
N ASP A 306 -3.49 -36.53 6.24
CA ASP A 306 -2.34 -37.41 6.53
C ASP A 306 -0.99 -36.75 6.24
N VAL A 307 -0.99 -35.79 5.31
CA VAL A 307 0.19 -34.96 4.98
C VAL A 307 0.11 -33.56 5.56
N PHE A 308 -0.70 -33.36 6.60
CA PHE A 308 -0.62 -32.13 7.36
C PHE A 308 0.80 -31.98 7.96
N PRO A 309 1.42 -30.78 7.94
CA PRO A 309 2.86 -30.64 8.22
C PRO A 309 3.34 -31.02 9.63
N PHE A 310 2.42 -31.27 10.56
CA PHE A 310 2.66 -31.76 11.92
C PHE A 310 1.50 -32.67 12.34
N SER A 311 1.61 -33.35 13.48
CA SER A 311 0.56 -34.26 13.97
C SER A 311 -0.81 -33.55 14.05
N PRO A 312 -1.81 -33.94 13.22
CA PRO A 312 -3.11 -33.28 13.21
C PRO A 312 -3.90 -33.60 14.49
N ALA A 313 -4.57 -32.59 15.04
CA ALA A 313 -5.45 -32.72 16.19
C ALA A 313 -6.77 -31.98 15.94
N PRO A 314 -7.63 -32.50 15.04
CA PRO A 314 -8.78 -31.74 14.55
C PRO A 314 -9.71 -31.28 15.67
N LEU A 315 -10.06 -29.98 15.65
CA LEU A 315 -10.98 -29.39 16.60
C LEU A 315 -12.35 -30.04 16.52
N LYS A 316 -12.98 -30.21 17.69
CA LYS A 316 -14.35 -30.68 17.82
C LYS A 316 -15.19 -29.56 18.39
N ALA A 317 -16.35 -29.33 17.78
CA ALA A 317 -17.33 -28.42 18.34
C ALA A 317 -17.81 -28.95 19.70
N SER A 318 -17.95 -28.07 20.69
CA SER A 318 -18.58 -28.44 21.96
C SER A 318 -20.04 -28.87 21.71
N SER A 319 -20.56 -29.80 22.53
CA SER A 319 -21.93 -30.32 22.37
C SER A 319 -22.95 -29.18 22.21
N GLY A 320 -23.71 -29.22 21.11
CA GLY A 320 -24.74 -28.23 20.78
C GLY A 320 -24.24 -26.86 20.30
N ARG A 321 -22.93 -26.64 20.14
CA ARG A 321 -22.35 -25.37 19.62
C ARG A 321 -21.76 -25.53 18.23
N SER A 322 -21.57 -24.42 17.54
CA SER A 322 -20.91 -24.42 16.24
C SER A 322 -19.39 -24.51 16.39
N ILE A 323 -18.69 -25.06 15.39
CA ILE A 323 -17.21 -25.02 15.36
C ILE A 323 -16.68 -23.58 15.36
N TRP A 324 -17.44 -22.65 14.78
CA TRP A 324 -17.13 -21.22 14.78
C TRP A 324 -17.18 -20.58 16.18
N ASP A 325 -17.78 -21.27 17.16
CA ASP A 325 -17.79 -20.84 18.56
C ASP A 325 -16.61 -21.37 19.38
N HIS A 326 -15.77 -22.23 18.79
CA HIS A 326 -14.62 -22.79 19.48
C HIS A 326 -13.65 -21.67 19.88
N PRO A 327 -13.10 -21.67 21.13
CA PRO A 327 -12.23 -20.60 21.61
C PRO A 327 -11.04 -20.31 20.69
N THR A 328 -10.38 -21.36 20.18
CA THR A 328 -9.28 -21.24 19.21
C THR A 328 -9.69 -20.51 17.92
N ILE A 329 -10.91 -20.76 17.42
CA ILE A 329 -11.41 -20.13 16.20
C ILE A 329 -11.81 -18.68 16.50
N LYS A 330 -12.55 -18.43 17.59
CA LYS A 330 -12.93 -17.06 18.01
C LYS A 330 -11.73 -16.17 18.32
N GLY A 331 -10.64 -16.76 18.82
CA GLY A 331 -9.40 -16.05 19.16
C GLY A 331 -8.50 -15.74 17.96
N LEU A 332 -8.88 -16.13 16.73
CA LEU A 332 -8.08 -15.83 15.55
C LEU A 332 -7.97 -14.32 15.33
N VAL A 333 -6.73 -13.85 15.25
CA VAL A 333 -6.41 -12.49 14.78
C VAL A 333 -6.38 -12.53 13.26
N LEU A 334 -7.32 -11.83 12.61
CA LEU A 334 -7.49 -11.86 11.15
C LEU A 334 -7.03 -10.56 10.45
N GLN A 335 -6.71 -9.53 11.24
CA GLN A 335 -6.18 -8.24 10.78
C GLN A 335 -4.89 -7.97 11.54
N HIS A 336 -3.85 -7.50 10.84
CA HIS A 336 -2.54 -7.29 11.46
C HIS A 336 -1.93 -5.96 11.07
N ASP A 337 -1.21 -5.36 12.01
CA ASP A 337 -0.31 -4.26 11.70
C ASP A 337 0.96 -4.84 11.07
N VAL A 338 1.25 -4.46 9.83
CA VAL A 338 2.38 -5.00 9.06
C VAL A 338 3.71 -4.61 9.67
N ALA A 339 3.83 -3.42 10.27
CA ALA A 339 5.05 -2.96 10.90
C ALA A 339 5.31 -3.74 12.20
N LEU A 340 4.29 -3.88 13.04
CA LEU A 340 4.36 -4.67 14.28
C LEU A 340 4.65 -6.14 13.99
N LEU A 341 3.96 -6.75 13.03
CA LEU A 341 4.16 -8.15 12.63
C LEU A 341 5.61 -8.41 12.21
N ARG A 342 6.20 -7.48 11.44
CA ARG A 342 7.60 -7.58 11.00
C ARG A 342 8.60 -7.20 12.10
N GLN A 343 8.18 -6.50 13.14
CA GLN A 343 9.01 -6.24 14.31
C GLN A 343 9.06 -7.48 15.19
N GLN A 344 7.91 -8.07 15.52
CA GLN A 344 7.79 -9.30 16.29
C GLN A 344 8.58 -10.45 15.67
N ASP A 345 8.56 -10.58 14.33
CA ASP A 345 9.36 -11.58 13.61
C ASP A 345 10.87 -11.37 13.81
N ARG A 346 11.37 -10.12 13.82
CA ARG A 346 12.79 -9.83 14.07
C ARG A 346 13.18 -10.02 15.53
N ASP A 347 12.30 -9.64 16.46
CA ASP A 347 12.58 -9.79 17.89
C ASP A 347 12.68 -11.28 18.26
N THR A 348 11.84 -12.12 17.64
CA THR A 348 11.92 -13.59 17.72
C THR A 348 13.21 -14.13 17.11
N GLU A 349 13.73 -13.53 16.03
CA GLU A 349 15.04 -13.88 15.45
C GLU A 349 16.22 -13.47 16.35
N GLY A 350 16.14 -12.32 17.02
CA GLY A 350 17.18 -11.80 17.91
C GLY A 350 17.32 -12.55 19.24
N GLU A 351 16.23 -13.08 19.79
CA GLU A 351 16.27 -13.95 20.97
C GLU A 351 16.93 -15.31 20.68
N VAL A 352 16.74 -15.85 19.47
CA VAL A 352 17.37 -17.12 19.03
C VAL A 352 18.87 -16.95 18.75
N GLU A 353 19.32 -15.80 18.27
CA GLU A 353 20.77 -15.50 18.14
C GLU A 353 21.46 -15.30 19.50
N ALA A 354 20.74 -14.88 20.55
CA ALA A 354 21.28 -14.69 21.89
C ALA A 354 21.43 -16.00 22.70
N GLU A 355 20.72 -17.07 22.34
CA GLU A 355 20.78 -18.38 23.01
C GLU A 355 21.75 -19.40 22.37
N ALA A 356 22.43 -19.05 21.28
CA ALA A 356 23.47 -19.90 20.69
C ALA A 356 24.77 -19.87 21.52
N PRO A 357 25.40 -21.01 21.87
CA PRO A 357 26.58 -21.02 22.71
C PRO A 357 27.77 -20.37 22.00
N ALA A 358 28.24 -19.25 22.55
CA ALA A 358 29.40 -18.52 22.07
C ALA A 358 30.65 -19.42 22.06
N ALA A 359 31.28 -19.55 20.89
CA ALA A 359 32.57 -20.19 20.73
C ALA A 359 33.63 -19.49 21.60
N ALA A 360 34.48 -20.30 22.23
CA ALA A 360 35.48 -19.89 23.21
C ALA A 360 36.43 -18.78 22.68
N PRO A 361 36.72 -17.72 23.47
CA PRO A 361 37.73 -16.75 23.10
C PRO A 361 39.13 -17.23 23.49
N SER A 362 40.06 -17.14 22.54
CA SER A 362 41.50 -17.29 22.75
C SER A 362 42.05 -16.17 23.63
N SER A 363 42.86 -16.56 24.60
CA SER A 363 43.61 -15.74 25.54
C SER A 363 44.57 -14.74 24.88
N ASN A 364 44.55 -13.48 25.34
CA ASN A 364 45.77 -12.79 25.75
C ASN A 364 45.49 -11.61 26.70
N GLN A 365 46.08 -11.77 27.90
CA GLN A 365 46.43 -10.87 29.00
C GLN A 365 46.89 -9.46 28.59
N SER A 366 46.84 -8.35 29.35
CA SER A 366 46.57 -7.98 30.76
C SER A 366 46.64 -6.40 30.87
N PRO A 367 46.69 -5.72 32.05
CA PRO A 367 45.54 -5.33 32.87
C PRO A 367 45.56 -3.84 33.36
N ALA A 368 44.43 -3.29 33.83
CA ALA A 368 44.46 -2.12 34.72
C ALA A 368 43.24 -2.03 35.66
N ARG A 369 43.50 -2.42 36.92
CA ARG A 369 43.03 -1.86 38.22
C ARG A 369 41.56 -1.46 38.43
N ALA A 370 40.89 -2.36 39.16
CA ALA A 370 40.11 -2.18 40.40
C ALA A 370 39.72 -0.76 40.88
N LEU A 371 38.45 -0.61 41.32
CA LEU A 371 38.08 -0.47 42.74
C LEU A 371 36.55 -0.41 42.97
N ASN A 372 36.08 -1.33 43.83
CA ASN A 372 35.00 -1.30 44.84
C ASN A 372 33.89 -0.22 44.82
N GLY A 373 32.65 -0.66 45.13
CA GLY A 373 31.64 0.26 45.67
C GLY A 373 30.22 -0.28 45.85
N ALA A 374 30.04 -1.17 46.81
CA ALA A 374 28.78 -1.82 47.22
C ALA A 374 27.56 -0.92 47.58
N ARG A 375 26.37 -1.56 47.50
CA ARG A 375 25.14 -1.47 48.35
C ARG A 375 23.95 -0.57 47.96
N GLN A 376 22.89 -1.26 47.52
CA GLN A 376 21.54 -1.38 48.11
C GLN A 376 20.93 -0.19 48.88
N SER A 377 19.73 0.25 48.47
CA SER A 377 18.48 0.12 49.25
C SER A 377 17.29 0.83 48.57
N GLU A 378 16.21 0.08 48.36
CA GLU A 378 14.82 0.56 48.37
C GLU A 378 14.46 0.98 49.83
N PRO A 379 13.48 1.90 50.09
CA PRO A 379 12.06 1.51 50.00
C PRO A 379 11.01 2.62 49.74
N GLU A 380 9.85 2.10 49.33
CA GLU A 380 8.48 2.39 49.78
C GLU A 380 7.77 3.74 49.56
N ILE A 381 6.50 3.52 49.21
CA ILE A 381 5.38 4.40 48.91
C ILE A 381 4.60 4.66 50.21
N SER A 382 4.12 5.89 50.42
CA SER A 382 2.74 6.16 50.87
C SER A 382 2.37 7.65 51.01
N PRO A 383 1.05 7.99 51.04
CA PRO A 383 0.44 9.18 50.41
C PRO A 383 -0.03 10.24 51.44
N VAL A 384 -0.70 11.31 50.97
CA VAL A 384 -1.98 11.88 51.52
C VAL A 384 -2.30 13.31 51.01
N MET A 385 -3.49 13.40 50.37
CA MET A 385 -4.60 14.38 50.41
C MET A 385 -4.55 15.88 49.97
N ASN A 386 -5.52 16.15 49.09
CA ASN A 386 -6.62 17.15 49.09
C ASN A 386 -6.36 18.67 49.13
N GLY A 387 -6.87 19.33 48.08
CA GLY A 387 -7.31 20.73 48.09
C GLY A 387 -8.34 20.98 46.99
N VAL A 388 -9.60 21.20 47.39
CA VAL A 388 -10.74 21.58 46.55
C VAL A 388 -10.65 23.08 46.22
N ALA A 389 -10.87 23.48 44.96
CA ALA A 389 -11.16 24.88 44.60
C ALA A 389 -12.11 24.98 43.40
N ALA A 390 -12.98 25.98 43.48
CA ALA A 390 -14.22 26.23 42.75
C ALA A 390 -14.13 26.32 41.20
N GLU A 391 -15.21 25.87 40.55
CA GLU A 391 -15.53 26.15 39.14
C GLU A 391 -15.87 27.63 38.92
N PRO A 392 -15.34 28.31 37.87
CA PRO A 392 -15.91 29.54 37.38
C PRO A 392 -17.00 29.23 36.34
N LYS A 393 -18.24 29.63 36.66
CA LYS A 393 -19.35 29.75 35.69
C LYS A 393 -19.07 30.92 34.74
N GLY A 394 -18.42 30.65 33.61
CA GLY A 394 -18.44 31.49 32.41
C GLY A 394 -19.15 30.77 31.25
N PRO A 395 -19.65 31.47 30.22
CA PRO A 395 -20.14 30.79 29.02
C PRO A 395 -19.01 29.92 28.46
N ALA A 396 -19.33 28.66 28.11
CA ALA A 396 -18.36 27.75 27.51
C ALA A 396 -17.65 28.46 26.34
N PRO A 397 -16.31 28.43 26.25
CA PRO A 397 -15.59 29.10 25.18
C PRO A 397 -16.12 28.58 23.84
N GLN A 398 -16.62 29.48 22.99
CA GLN A 398 -16.99 29.12 21.63
C GLN A 398 -15.74 28.62 20.91
N MET A 399 -15.69 27.33 20.60
CA MET A 399 -14.60 26.72 19.86
C MET A 399 -14.52 27.33 18.45
N THR A 400 -13.34 27.79 18.04
CA THR A 400 -13.12 28.24 16.66
C THR A 400 -13.17 27.06 15.68
N PRO A 401 -13.49 27.27 14.38
CA PRO A 401 -13.50 26.20 13.38
C PRO A 401 -12.18 25.42 13.27
N GLU A 402 -11.05 26.10 13.45
CA GLU A 402 -9.70 25.51 13.45
C GLU A 402 -9.49 24.64 14.67
N VAL A 403 -9.90 25.10 15.86
CA VAL A 403 -9.85 24.32 17.10
C VAL A 403 -10.78 23.10 17.00
N ALA A 404 -11.97 23.26 16.42
CA ALA A 404 -12.88 22.14 16.19
C ALA A 404 -12.29 21.11 15.21
N THR A 405 -11.61 21.58 14.16
CA THR A 405 -10.92 20.71 13.19
C THR A 405 -9.75 19.97 13.86
N LEU A 406 -8.94 20.67 14.66
CA LEU A 406 -7.89 20.07 15.46
C LEU A 406 -8.43 18.98 16.39
N LEU A 407 -9.51 19.25 17.11
CA LEU A 407 -10.10 18.28 18.05
C LEU A 407 -10.65 17.05 17.32
N ARG A 408 -11.28 17.21 16.16
CA ARG A 408 -11.73 16.07 15.34
C ARG A 408 -10.56 15.25 14.80
N MET A 409 -9.50 15.91 14.33
CA MET A 409 -8.30 15.23 13.83
C MET A 409 -7.49 14.53 14.92
N ASN A 410 -7.58 15.00 16.18
CA ASN A 410 -6.82 14.49 17.34
C ASN A 410 -7.65 13.65 18.33
N ALA A 411 -8.86 13.22 17.97
CA ALA A 411 -9.84 12.64 18.89
C ALA A 411 -9.30 11.52 19.82
N ASP A 412 -8.33 10.73 19.34
CA ASP A 412 -7.75 9.59 20.08
C ASP A 412 -6.23 9.69 20.34
N ARG A 413 -5.55 10.71 19.79
CA ARG A 413 -4.08 10.88 19.85
C ARG A 413 -3.67 12.34 19.64
N ILE A 414 -2.60 12.79 20.31
CA ILE A 414 -1.96 14.11 20.08
C ILE A 414 -1.12 14.06 18.78
N SER A 415 -1.76 14.04 17.61
CA SER A 415 -1.11 14.15 16.28
C SER A 415 -2.09 14.44 15.13
N ILE A 416 -1.63 15.16 14.10
CA ILE A 416 -2.43 15.47 12.89
C ILE A 416 -2.30 14.36 11.83
N PRO A 417 -3.40 13.77 11.33
CA PRO A 417 -3.37 12.85 10.20
C PRO A 417 -3.05 13.60 8.91
N LEU A 418 -1.95 13.27 8.25
CA LEU A 418 -1.47 13.94 7.04
C LEU A 418 -1.19 12.91 5.94
N SER A 419 -1.62 13.21 4.72
CA SER A 419 -1.25 12.43 3.53
C SER A 419 -0.05 13.06 2.84
N TRP A 420 1.03 12.28 2.71
CA TRP A 420 2.21 12.60 1.89
C TRP A 420 2.84 11.31 1.35
N ALA A 421 3.76 11.44 0.40
CA ALA A 421 4.56 10.32 -0.10
C ALA A 421 5.65 9.93 0.92
N ALA A 422 5.22 9.35 2.04
CA ALA A 422 6.08 8.92 3.14
C ALA A 422 7.02 7.79 2.73
N THR A 423 8.11 7.62 3.47
CA THR A 423 9.01 6.49 3.21
C THR A 423 8.31 5.15 3.44
N THR A 424 8.86 4.13 2.79
CA THR A 424 8.43 2.75 2.95
C THR A 424 9.67 1.87 3.04
N ARG A 425 9.52 0.61 3.44
CA ARG A 425 10.67 -0.32 3.41
C ARG A 425 11.24 -0.54 2.00
N GLU A 426 10.43 -0.32 0.97
CA GLU A 426 10.81 -0.44 -0.45
C GLU A 426 11.41 0.86 -1.01
N SER A 427 11.16 1.99 -0.33
CA SER A 427 11.70 3.30 -0.65
C SER A 427 12.07 3.99 0.67
N PRO A 428 13.15 3.55 1.34
CA PRO A 428 13.51 4.00 2.69
C PRO A 428 14.05 5.43 2.73
N HIS A 429 14.26 6.04 1.56
CA HIS A 429 14.75 7.41 1.44
C HIS A 429 13.58 8.36 1.19
N ALA A 430 13.58 9.46 1.93
CA ALA A 430 12.62 10.55 1.78
C ALA A 430 12.79 11.21 0.41
N ASN A 431 11.67 11.49 -0.27
CA ASN A 431 11.66 12.44 -1.37
C ASN A 431 11.52 13.84 -0.75
N LEU A 432 12.60 14.63 -0.76
CA LEU A 432 12.69 15.91 -0.04
C LEU A 432 11.41 16.74 -0.13
N GLY A 433 10.90 16.94 -1.35
CA GLY A 433 9.74 17.78 -1.58
C GLY A 433 8.47 17.32 -0.86
N ASP A 434 8.11 16.04 -1.00
CA ASP A 434 6.89 15.52 -0.38
C ASP A 434 7.06 15.32 1.13
N THR A 435 8.27 14.99 1.59
CA THR A 435 8.57 14.80 3.01
C THR A 435 8.57 16.11 3.80
N LEU A 436 8.91 17.25 3.16
CA LEU A 436 8.79 18.58 3.77
C LEU A 436 7.34 18.91 4.18
N SER A 437 6.33 18.27 3.57
CA SER A 437 4.92 18.36 3.99
C SER A 437 4.75 18.13 5.49
N ALA A 438 5.34 17.03 5.98
CA ALA A 438 5.21 16.61 7.37
C ALA A 438 5.88 17.61 8.33
N LEU A 439 7.07 18.09 7.97
CA LEU A 439 7.81 19.05 8.77
C LEU A 439 7.12 20.41 8.85
N ILE A 440 6.61 20.92 7.72
CA ILE A 440 5.95 22.23 7.67
C ILE A 440 4.63 22.19 8.47
N VAL A 441 3.81 21.16 8.27
CA VAL A 441 2.53 21.03 8.99
C VAL A 441 2.76 20.86 10.49
N ALA A 442 3.72 20.01 10.89
CA ALA A 442 4.04 19.81 12.30
C ALA A 442 4.61 21.08 12.95
N GLY A 443 5.51 21.78 12.27
CA GLY A 443 6.11 23.02 12.75
C GLY A 443 5.08 24.15 12.90
N MET A 444 4.15 24.28 11.96
CA MET A 444 3.10 25.29 12.04
C MET A 444 2.06 25.00 13.11
N ALA A 445 1.66 23.73 13.27
CA ALA A 445 0.63 23.35 14.24
C ALA A 445 1.19 23.12 15.66
N GLY A 446 2.50 22.96 15.82
CA GLY A 446 3.13 22.68 17.11
C GLY A 446 2.78 21.30 17.68
N VAL A 447 2.34 20.37 16.84
CA VAL A 447 2.00 18.99 17.21
C VAL A 447 2.55 18.03 16.15
N PRO A 448 2.92 16.79 16.53
CA PRO A 448 3.45 15.84 15.56
C PRO A 448 2.38 15.48 14.52
N VAL A 449 2.83 15.07 13.33
CA VAL A 449 1.95 14.51 12.31
C VAL A 449 2.06 12.99 12.30
N ARG A 450 0.99 12.31 11.91
CA ARG A 450 0.97 10.88 11.66
C ARG A 450 0.55 10.62 10.22
N ARG A 451 1.16 9.61 9.60
CA ARG A 451 0.84 9.23 8.23
C ARG A 451 -0.61 8.78 8.11
N ALA A 452 -1.30 9.32 7.11
CA ALA A 452 -2.60 8.89 6.67
C ALA A 452 -2.54 8.46 5.19
N GLY A 453 -3.04 7.25 4.91
CA GLY A 453 -3.12 6.73 3.54
C GLY A 453 -3.97 7.63 2.64
N PHE A 454 -3.70 7.62 1.33
CA PHE A 454 -4.40 8.50 0.38
C PHE A 454 -5.89 8.16 0.24
N ASP A 455 -6.30 6.93 0.60
CA ASP A 455 -7.68 6.46 0.58
C ASP A 455 -8.23 6.07 1.97
N GLN A 456 -7.52 6.43 3.04
CA GLN A 456 -7.95 6.09 4.40
C GLN A 456 -9.22 6.86 4.78
N PRO A 457 -10.30 6.23 5.29
CA PRO A 457 -11.59 6.87 5.52
C PRO A 457 -11.64 7.69 6.83
N ILE A 458 -10.67 8.59 7.03
CA ILE A 458 -10.55 9.47 8.21
C ILE A 458 -10.48 10.94 7.80
N GLU A 459 -10.72 11.85 8.74
CA GLU A 459 -10.41 13.27 8.58
C GLU A 459 -8.89 13.47 8.55
N ARG A 460 -8.36 14.09 7.49
CA ARG A 460 -6.92 14.25 7.27
C ARG A 460 -6.57 15.46 6.41
N MET A 461 -5.34 15.92 6.54
CA MET A 461 -4.78 17.02 5.77
C MET A 461 -4.00 16.53 4.55
N VAL A 462 -3.97 17.36 3.51
CA VAL A 462 -3.17 17.18 2.29
C VAL A 462 -2.51 18.53 1.97
N ALA A 463 -1.19 18.62 2.21
CA ALA A 463 -0.50 19.91 2.23
C ALA A 463 0.45 20.12 1.02
N VAL A 464 1.59 19.43 0.97
CA VAL A 464 2.60 19.64 -0.07
C VAL A 464 2.58 18.52 -1.12
N GLY A 465 3.00 18.82 -2.35
CA GLY A 465 3.19 17.85 -3.43
C GLY A 465 2.02 17.78 -4.42
N THR A 466 2.21 17.00 -5.50
CA THR A 466 1.18 16.77 -6.52
C THR A 466 0.42 15.49 -6.20
N ILE A 467 -0.33 15.49 -5.11
CA ILE A 467 -0.96 14.28 -4.56
C ILE A 467 -2.46 14.40 -4.36
N GLY A 468 -3.05 15.59 -4.56
CA GLY A 468 -4.48 15.82 -4.35
C GLY A 468 -5.38 14.98 -5.26
N HIS A 469 -4.89 14.60 -6.44
CA HIS A 469 -5.61 13.75 -7.39
C HIS A 469 -5.73 12.28 -6.96
N ASN A 470 -4.95 11.81 -5.98
CA ASN A 470 -5.02 10.43 -5.48
C ASN A 470 -5.89 10.29 -4.23
N GLN A 471 -6.46 11.39 -3.73
CA GLN A 471 -7.15 11.40 -2.44
C GLN A 471 -8.61 10.98 -2.59
N ARG A 472 -9.07 10.06 -1.73
CA ARG A 472 -10.47 9.62 -1.64
C ARG A 472 -10.83 9.12 -0.25
N ASN A 473 -12.12 9.00 0.03
CA ASN A 473 -12.73 8.61 1.30
C ASN A 473 -12.48 9.60 2.45
N GLY A 474 -13.39 9.62 3.41
CA GLY A 474 -13.27 10.44 4.63
C GLY A 474 -13.42 11.94 4.37
N VAL A 475 -12.77 12.74 5.22
CA VAL A 475 -12.84 14.20 5.20
C VAL A 475 -11.44 14.77 4.88
N LEU A 476 -11.33 15.55 3.82
CA LEU A 476 -10.06 16.02 3.28
C LEU A 476 -9.88 17.52 3.47
N HIS A 477 -8.77 17.93 4.09
CA HIS A 477 -8.38 19.33 4.23
C HIS A 477 -7.21 19.63 3.29
N PHE A 478 -7.49 20.31 2.17
CA PHE A 478 -6.45 20.67 1.18
C PHE A 478 -5.87 22.03 1.52
N TRP A 479 -4.55 22.09 1.67
CA TRP A 479 -3.82 23.30 2.01
C TRP A 479 -2.49 23.36 1.24
N GLY A 480 -2.54 23.87 0.00
CA GLY A 480 -1.37 24.11 -0.84
C GLY A 480 -0.98 22.97 -1.78
N THR A 481 -1.74 21.85 -1.77
CA THR A 481 -1.42 20.69 -2.60
C THR A 481 -1.80 20.93 -4.06
N GLY A 482 -1.09 20.26 -4.97
CA GLY A 482 -1.36 20.25 -6.40
C GLY A 482 -2.21 19.06 -6.83
N VAL A 483 -2.99 19.25 -7.91
CA VAL A 483 -3.86 18.26 -8.54
C VAL A 483 -3.42 18.05 -9.98
N ASP A 484 -3.28 16.79 -10.38
CA ASP A 484 -3.03 16.42 -11.78
C ASP A 484 -4.40 16.17 -12.43
N ALA A 485 -4.75 17.01 -13.41
CA ALA A 485 -6.06 16.97 -14.06
C ALA A 485 -6.29 15.69 -14.87
N GLU A 486 -5.21 15.03 -15.31
CA GLU A 486 -5.28 13.81 -16.12
C GLU A 486 -5.47 12.55 -15.28
N ARG A 487 -5.35 12.65 -13.95
CA ARG A 487 -5.42 11.51 -13.05
C ARG A 487 -6.73 11.45 -12.30
N ASN A 488 -7.25 10.24 -12.18
CA ASN A 488 -8.52 9.97 -11.56
C ASN A 488 -8.32 9.24 -10.21
N PRO A 489 -8.89 9.76 -9.10
CA PRO A 489 -8.74 9.17 -7.77
C PRO A 489 -9.44 7.81 -7.59
N VAL A 490 -10.39 7.48 -8.46
CA VAL A 490 -11.22 6.27 -8.37
C VAL A 490 -10.64 5.17 -9.26
N ASP A 491 -10.37 5.49 -10.52
CA ASP A 491 -9.82 4.56 -11.52
C ASP A 491 -8.58 5.16 -12.20
N PRO A 492 -7.36 4.72 -11.83
CA PRO A 492 -6.12 5.22 -12.42
C PRO A 492 -5.98 5.01 -13.94
N LEU A 493 -6.83 4.18 -14.57
CA LEU A 493 -6.85 3.94 -16.02
C LEU A 493 -7.68 4.98 -16.78
N VAL A 494 -8.58 5.69 -16.08
CA VAL A 494 -9.43 6.72 -16.68
C VAL A 494 -8.73 8.07 -16.56
N ARG A 495 -8.62 8.77 -17.69
CA ARG A 495 -8.12 10.14 -17.71
C ARG A 495 -9.19 11.11 -17.25
N GLY A 496 -8.77 12.15 -16.53
CA GLY A 496 -9.65 13.19 -16.04
C GLY A 496 -9.96 13.01 -14.57
N TYR A 497 -9.70 14.06 -13.79
CA TYR A 497 -10.07 14.11 -12.40
C TYR A 497 -11.59 14.09 -12.25
N VAL A 498 -12.08 13.21 -11.37
CA VAL A 498 -13.48 13.17 -10.92
C VAL A 498 -13.52 13.31 -9.41
N ARG A 499 -14.54 13.99 -8.90
CA ARG A 499 -14.79 14.06 -7.46
C ARG A 499 -15.26 12.68 -6.98
N PRO A 500 -14.55 12.02 -6.04
CA PRO A 500 -15.06 10.79 -5.44
C PRO A 500 -16.36 11.05 -4.65
N SER A 501 -17.34 10.16 -4.79
CA SER A 501 -18.67 10.27 -4.17
C SER A 501 -18.62 10.27 -2.64
N ASP A 502 -17.78 9.42 -2.06
CA ASP A 502 -17.73 9.16 -0.61
C ASP A 502 -16.68 10.01 0.11
N THR A 503 -16.41 11.22 -0.42
CA THR A 503 -15.34 12.10 0.07
C THR A 503 -15.86 13.51 0.27
N GLN A 504 -15.67 14.00 1.49
CA GLN A 504 -15.94 15.38 1.85
C GLN A 504 -14.66 16.21 1.67
N PHE A 505 -14.74 17.30 0.91
CA PHE A 505 -13.61 18.18 0.65
C PHE A 505 -13.78 19.52 1.36
N HIS A 506 -12.75 19.91 2.12
CA HIS A 506 -12.54 21.24 2.65
C HIS A 506 -11.29 21.82 1.98
N ILE A 507 -11.51 22.65 0.95
CA ILE A 507 -10.42 23.27 0.20
C ILE A 507 -10.10 24.62 0.82
N HIS A 508 -8.96 24.72 1.51
CA HIS A 508 -8.52 25.95 2.17
C HIS A 508 -7.58 26.75 1.28
N ALA A 509 -6.64 26.06 0.63
CA ALA A 509 -5.73 26.62 -0.36
C ALA A 509 -5.26 25.51 -1.32
N LEU A 510 -4.83 25.88 -2.52
CA LEU A 510 -4.24 24.96 -3.49
C LEU A 510 -2.89 25.49 -3.98
N ARG A 511 -2.10 24.66 -4.66
CA ARG A 511 -0.83 25.14 -5.21
C ARG A 511 -0.99 26.28 -6.22
N GLY A 512 -2.06 26.25 -7.01
CA GLY A 512 -2.25 27.19 -8.11
C GLY A 512 -3.60 27.09 -8.82
N PRO A 513 -3.83 27.98 -9.81
CA PRO A 513 -5.11 28.13 -10.48
C PRO A 513 -5.49 26.95 -11.39
N ASN A 514 -4.53 26.12 -11.84
CA ASN A 514 -4.86 24.94 -12.64
C ASN A 514 -5.43 23.85 -11.73
N SER A 515 -4.84 23.63 -10.56
CA SER A 515 -5.42 22.76 -9.53
C SER A 515 -6.83 23.23 -9.15
N ALA A 516 -7.01 24.53 -8.96
CA ALA A 516 -8.31 25.12 -8.65
C ALA A 516 -9.34 24.90 -9.76
N ARG A 517 -8.94 25.10 -11.02
CA ARG A 517 -9.79 24.85 -12.19
C ARG A 517 -10.25 23.40 -12.25
N THR A 518 -9.34 22.46 -12.02
CA THR A 518 -9.65 21.02 -11.99
C THR A 518 -10.69 20.69 -10.94
N LEU A 519 -10.53 21.17 -9.71
CA LEU A 519 -11.48 20.88 -8.63
C LEU A 519 -12.83 21.61 -8.82
N ARG A 520 -12.82 22.85 -9.33
CA ARG A 520 -14.03 23.60 -9.69
C ARG A 520 -14.83 22.90 -10.81
N ALA A 521 -14.15 22.37 -11.82
CA ALA A 521 -14.77 21.61 -12.89
C ALA A 521 -15.45 20.33 -12.38
N ALA A 522 -14.95 19.76 -11.27
CA ALA A 522 -15.56 18.64 -10.56
C ALA A 522 -16.64 19.06 -9.54
N GLY A 523 -17.11 20.32 -9.59
CA GLY A 523 -18.22 20.83 -8.77
C GLY A 523 -17.88 21.17 -7.33
N MET A 524 -16.60 21.40 -7.01
CA MET A 524 -16.18 21.80 -5.65
C MET A 524 -16.06 23.32 -5.50
N HIS A 525 -16.39 23.81 -4.30
CA HIS A 525 -16.05 25.17 -3.91
C HIS A 525 -14.55 25.26 -3.61
N VAL A 526 -13.88 26.23 -4.22
CA VAL A 526 -12.43 26.42 -4.11
C VAL A 526 -12.15 27.92 -3.95
N PRO A 527 -11.48 28.36 -2.87
CA PRO A 527 -11.06 29.75 -2.72
C PRO A 527 -9.88 30.09 -3.65
N ASP A 528 -9.75 31.35 -4.04
CA ASP A 528 -8.59 31.86 -4.78
C ASP A 528 -7.41 32.16 -3.84
N ILE A 529 -6.97 31.14 -3.10
CA ILE A 529 -5.80 31.17 -2.22
C ILE A 529 -4.81 30.14 -2.75
N PHE A 530 -3.67 30.62 -3.24
CA PHE A 530 -2.69 29.80 -3.96
C PHE A 530 -1.30 29.91 -3.39
N GLY A 531 -0.60 28.79 -3.33
CA GLY A 531 0.83 28.73 -3.03
C GLY A 531 1.26 27.35 -2.55
N ASP A 532 2.58 27.12 -2.51
CA ASP A 532 3.17 25.90 -1.97
C ASP A 532 3.67 26.15 -0.54
N PRO A 533 3.28 25.35 0.47
CA PRO A 533 3.73 25.53 1.85
C PRO A 533 5.25 25.50 2.04
N VAL A 534 6.01 24.87 1.12
CA VAL A 534 7.47 24.90 1.12
C VAL A 534 8.03 26.32 0.98
N TRP A 535 7.21 27.28 0.54
CA TRP A 535 7.57 28.68 0.58
C TRP A 535 7.99 29.16 1.98
N MET A 536 7.41 28.62 3.05
CA MET A 536 7.74 29.03 4.42
C MET A 536 9.02 28.39 4.98
N LEU A 537 9.70 27.55 4.20
CA LEU A 537 10.89 26.83 4.63
C LEU A 537 12.01 27.72 5.18
N PRO A 538 12.32 28.92 4.64
CA PRO A 538 13.34 29.80 5.22
C PRO A 538 13.01 30.32 6.62
N ARG A 539 11.72 30.36 7.02
CA ARG A 539 11.36 30.70 8.41
C ARG A 539 11.76 29.58 9.36
N PHE A 540 11.66 28.33 8.94
CA PHE A 540 12.10 27.17 9.74
C PHE A 540 13.62 26.96 9.68
N TRP A 541 14.22 27.12 8.51
CA TRP A 541 15.65 26.99 8.27
C TRP A 541 16.19 28.22 7.54
N PRO A 542 16.66 29.26 8.24
CA PRO A 542 17.13 30.48 7.58
C PRO A 542 18.35 30.29 6.67
N MET A 543 19.18 29.26 6.92
CA MET A 543 20.36 28.88 6.12
C MET A 543 21.36 30.01 5.80
N LYS A 544 21.41 31.06 6.64
CA LYS A 544 22.28 32.23 6.41
C LYS A 544 23.78 31.90 6.46
N ASP A 545 24.13 30.84 7.19
CA ASP A 545 25.54 30.44 7.43
C ASP A 545 26.05 29.42 6.39
N VAL A 546 25.26 29.07 5.38
CA VAL A 546 25.67 28.10 4.34
C VAL A 546 26.57 28.80 3.31
N GLU A 547 27.81 28.35 3.20
CA GLU A 547 28.78 28.84 2.22
C GLU A 547 28.40 28.45 0.78
N LYS A 548 28.62 29.36 -0.17
CA LYS A 548 28.44 29.11 -1.61
C LYS A 548 29.65 28.39 -2.19
N THR A 549 29.54 27.08 -2.36
CA THR A 549 30.63 26.20 -2.83
C THR A 549 30.56 25.88 -4.32
N HIS A 550 29.38 25.93 -4.93
CA HIS A 550 29.18 25.57 -6.34
C HIS A 550 28.57 26.74 -7.13
N ASP A 551 28.94 26.85 -8.41
CA ASP A 551 28.37 27.85 -9.31
C ASP A 551 26.96 27.46 -9.77
N LEU A 552 26.74 26.17 -10.04
CA LEU A 552 25.45 25.65 -10.49
C LEU A 552 25.09 24.34 -9.77
N GLY A 553 23.90 24.28 -9.20
CA GLY A 553 23.26 23.02 -8.83
C GLY A 553 22.27 22.56 -9.90
N VAL A 554 22.28 21.27 -10.21
CA VAL A 554 21.36 20.63 -11.15
C VAL A 554 20.53 19.62 -10.38
N ILE A 555 19.30 20.01 -10.02
CA ILE A 555 18.41 19.17 -9.20
C ILE A 555 17.55 18.29 -10.12
N LEU A 556 17.74 16.98 -10.03
CA LEU A 556 17.07 16.00 -10.88
C LEU A 556 15.69 15.61 -10.35
N HIS A 557 14.78 15.27 -11.25
CA HIS A 557 13.56 14.58 -10.89
C HIS A 557 13.87 13.11 -10.63
N ILE A 558 13.19 12.49 -9.64
CA ILE A 558 13.41 11.10 -9.23
C ILE A 558 13.34 10.07 -10.37
N THR A 559 12.63 10.38 -11.46
CA THR A 559 12.51 9.49 -12.64
C THR A 559 13.75 9.47 -13.53
N GLU A 560 14.70 10.39 -13.32
CA GLU A 560 15.94 10.54 -14.09
C GLU A 560 17.13 9.86 -13.43
N LEU A 561 16.93 9.34 -12.21
CA LEU A 561 17.90 8.55 -11.45
C LEU A 561 17.77 7.07 -11.81
N GLU A 562 18.88 6.32 -11.74
CA GLU A 562 18.89 4.87 -11.99
C GLU A 562 18.10 4.10 -10.94
N ASP A 563 18.11 4.58 -9.70
CA ASP A 563 17.45 3.97 -8.55
C ASP A 563 16.95 5.05 -7.55
N ARG A 564 16.28 4.62 -6.47
CA ARG A 564 15.74 5.46 -5.38
C ARG A 564 16.62 5.42 -4.13
N THR A 565 17.93 5.51 -4.30
CA THR A 565 18.94 5.52 -3.24
C THR A 565 19.51 6.92 -2.98
N LEU A 566 20.26 7.12 -1.89
CA LEU A 566 20.89 8.40 -1.58
C LEU A 566 21.99 8.75 -2.60
N GLU A 567 22.72 7.73 -3.05
CA GLU A 567 23.85 7.82 -3.97
C GLU A 567 23.45 7.56 -5.44
N ALA A 568 22.14 7.49 -5.72
CA ALA A 568 21.65 7.15 -7.06
C ALA A 568 22.26 8.05 -8.13
N ALA A 569 22.94 7.41 -9.09
CA ALA A 569 23.48 8.09 -10.24
C ALA A 569 22.37 8.45 -11.23
N VAL A 570 22.70 9.38 -12.13
CA VAL A 570 21.84 9.73 -13.25
C VAL A 570 21.84 8.59 -14.27
N LYS A 571 20.68 8.32 -14.88
CA LYS A 571 20.58 7.33 -15.97
C LYS A 571 21.60 7.61 -17.09
N PRO A 572 22.44 6.64 -17.49
CA PRO A 572 23.48 6.82 -18.50
C PRO A 572 22.99 7.32 -19.86
N ALA A 573 21.72 7.01 -20.20
CA ALA A 573 21.08 7.49 -21.42
C ALA A 573 20.86 9.01 -21.47
N LEU A 574 20.90 9.70 -20.32
CA LEU A 574 20.61 11.12 -20.18
C LEU A 574 21.89 11.95 -20.34
N ARG A 575 22.36 12.09 -21.58
CA ARG A 575 23.63 12.76 -21.92
C ARG A 575 23.72 14.21 -21.45
N ARG A 576 22.58 14.89 -21.23
CA ARG A 576 22.53 16.27 -20.72
C ARG A 576 23.22 16.47 -19.37
N TYR A 577 23.40 15.41 -18.58
CA TYR A 577 24.02 15.53 -17.27
C TYR A 577 25.53 15.24 -17.30
N GLY A 578 26.11 15.05 -18.47
CA GLY A 578 27.57 14.93 -18.63
C GLY A 578 28.26 16.24 -18.26
N ILE A 579 29.05 16.22 -17.19
CA ILE A 579 29.84 17.35 -16.72
C ILE A 579 31.29 17.17 -17.21
N PRO A 580 31.80 18.06 -18.09
CA PRO A 580 33.21 18.05 -18.49
C PRO A 580 34.13 18.34 -17.30
N GLU A 581 35.38 17.86 -17.34
CA GLU A 581 36.35 18.02 -16.24
C GLU A 581 36.52 19.49 -15.82
N ALA A 582 36.48 20.44 -16.77
CA ALA A 582 36.56 21.88 -16.49
C ALA A 582 35.43 22.45 -15.60
N PHE A 583 34.34 21.70 -15.40
CA PHE A 583 33.17 22.11 -14.61
C PHE A 583 32.92 21.22 -13.39
N LYS A 584 33.73 20.19 -13.16
CA LYS A 584 33.49 19.15 -12.16
C LYS A 584 33.39 19.67 -10.72
N ASP A 585 34.22 20.65 -10.37
CA ASP A 585 34.21 21.29 -9.06
C ASP A 585 33.25 22.49 -8.98
N ARG A 586 32.64 22.88 -10.11
CA ARG A 586 31.76 24.05 -10.22
C ARG A 586 30.29 23.67 -10.29
N ILE A 587 29.98 22.48 -10.78
CA ILE A 587 28.60 22.01 -11.01
C ILE A 587 28.30 20.81 -10.11
N ARG A 588 27.21 20.91 -9.36
CA ARG A 588 26.73 19.86 -8.47
C ARG A 588 25.46 19.22 -9.03
N LEU A 589 25.50 17.92 -9.31
CA LEU A 589 24.27 17.14 -9.53
C LEU A 589 23.64 16.81 -8.17
N ILE A 590 22.36 17.15 -7.98
CA ILE A 590 21.66 17.00 -6.71
C ILE A 590 20.48 16.04 -6.89
N ASN A 591 20.60 14.88 -6.23
CA ASN A 591 19.51 13.94 -6.02
C ASN A 591 18.58 14.44 -4.90
N THR A 592 17.27 14.38 -5.11
CA THR A 592 16.23 14.79 -4.14
C THR A 592 15.97 13.76 -3.04
N HIS A 593 16.52 12.55 -3.13
CA HIS A 593 16.48 11.57 -2.05
C HIS A 593 17.41 11.99 -0.90
N CYS A 594 16.90 11.87 0.33
CA CYS A 594 17.63 12.16 1.55
C CYS A 594 17.24 11.19 2.67
N PRO A 595 18.05 11.08 3.74
CA PRO A 595 17.64 10.36 4.93
C PRO A 595 16.32 10.94 5.46
N PRO A 596 15.36 10.11 5.90
CA PRO A 596 14.05 10.55 6.35
C PRO A 596 14.08 11.11 7.78
N THR A 597 14.94 12.11 8.00
CA THR A 597 15.11 12.78 9.29
C THR A 597 15.14 14.29 9.09
N PRO A 598 14.79 15.11 10.10
CA PRO A 598 14.90 16.56 10.03
C PRO A 598 16.30 17.02 9.60
N GLU A 599 17.33 16.39 10.16
CA GLU A 599 18.73 16.69 9.83
C GLU A 599 19.10 16.24 8.40
N GLY A 600 18.61 15.09 7.93
CA GLY A 600 18.82 14.63 6.56
C GLY A 600 18.21 15.58 5.53
N MET A 601 16.98 16.03 5.77
CA MET A 601 16.32 17.05 4.95
C MET A 601 17.05 18.39 5.03
N ARG A 602 17.43 18.84 6.23
CA ARG A 602 18.17 20.08 6.45
C ARG A 602 19.49 20.10 5.68
N ARG A 603 20.25 19.00 5.72
CA ARG A 603 21.49 18.85 4.93
C ARG A 603 21.25 18.92 3.43
N LYS A 604 20.17 18.29 2.95
CA LYS A 604 19.82 18.34 1.52
C LYS A 604 19.42 19.75 1.08
N VAL A 605 18.69 20.49 1.92
CA VAL A 605 18.39 21.91 1.67
C VAL A 605 19.67 22.74 1.70
N ALA A 606 20.58 22.49 2.64
CA ALA A 606 21.88 23.16 2.68
C ALA A 606 22.72 22.88 1.42
N GLU A 607 22.67 21.66 0.87
CA GLU A 607 23.30 21.33 -0.42
C GLU A 607 22.74 22.21 -1.56
N ILE A 608 21.42 22.39 -1.63
CA ILE A 608 20.79 23.30 -2.60
C ILE A 608 21.22 24.75 -2.36
N VAL A 609 21.18 25.20 -1.10
CA VAL A 609 21.56 26.57 -0.71
C VAL A 609 23.05 26.83 -0.93
N SER A 610 23.92 25.82 -0.96
CA SER A 610 25.34 25.98 -1.27
C SER A 610 25.62 26.36 -2.74
N CYS A 611 24.61 26.32 -3.61
CA CYS A 611 24.75 26.69 -5.02
C CYS A 611 24.45 28.17 -5.27
N ARG A 612 25.18 28.80 -6.19
CA ARG A 612 24.96 30.20 -6.64
C ARG A 612 23.79 30.33 -7.61
N ALA A 613 23.51 29.28 -8.39
CA ALA A 613 22.37 29.18 -9.29
C ALA A 613 21.85 27.73 -9.32
N ILE A 614 20.58 27.54 -9.69
CA ILE A 614 19.94 26.22 -9.80
C ILE A 614 19.26 26.06 -11.15
N VAL A 615 19.43 24.90 -11.78
CA VAL A 615 18.47 24.41 -12.78
C VAL A 615 17.85 23.12 -12.31
N SER A 616 16.55 22.94 -12.55
CA SER A 616 15.86 21.74 -12.07
C SER A 616 14.77 21.23 -13.00
N THR A 617 14.64 19.90 -13.06
CA THR A 617 13.47 19.20 -13.61
C THR A 617 12.42 18.88 -12.54
N SER A 618 12.73 19.11 -11.26
CA SER A 618 11.88 18.86 -10.09
C SER A 618 11.19 20.15 -9.62
N LEU A 619 9.88 20.10 -9.33
CA LEU A 619 9.14 21.26 -8.83
C LEU A 619 9.77 21.83 -7.57
N HIS A 620 9.96 20.99 -6.55
CA HIS A 620 10.50 21.46 -5.27
C HIS A 620 11.94 21.92 -5.37
N GLY A 621 12.70 21.47 -6.38
CA GLY A 621 14.00 22.07 -6.68
C GLY A 621 13.87 23.56 -7.01
N LEU A 622 12.86 23.95 -7.79
CA LEU A 622 12.57 25.35 -8.08
C LEU A 622 11.91 26.08 -6.91
N VAL A 623 10.90 25.50 -6.26
CA VAL A 623 10.20 26.14 -5.12
C VAL A 623 11.19 26.47 -3.99
N ILE A 624 12.07 25.53 -3.63
CA ILE A 624 13.12 25.75 -2.63
C ILE A 624 14.08 26.85 -3.10
N SER A 625 14.51 26.82 -4.36
CA SER A 625 15.43 27.84 -4.88
C SER A 625 14.83 29.24 -4.83
N GLU A 626 13.57 29.38 -5.27
CA GLU A 626 12.85 30.66 -5.26
C GLU A 626 12.69 31.22 -3.84
N THR A 627 12.29 30.40 -2.86
CA THR A 627 12.08 30.88 -1.48
C THR A 627 13.39 31.31 -0.79
N TYR A 628 14.52 30.67 -1.11
CA TYR A 628 15.84 31.11 -0.63
C TYR A 628 16.47 32.23 -1.48
N GLY A 629 15.78 32.72 -2.52
CA GLY A 629 16.28 33.76 -3.41
C GLY A 629 17.49 33.32 -4.24
N ILE A 630 17.59 32.04 -4.57
CA ILE A 630 18.66 31.49 -5.41
C ILE A 630 18.23 31.61 -6.87
N PRO A 631 19.04 32.25 -7.74
CA PRO A 631 18.78 32.30 -9.18
C PRO A 631 18.47 30.93 -9.75
N CYS A 632 17.31 30.77 -10.37
CA CYS A 632 16.91 29.47 -10.89
C CYS A 632 16.18 29.50 -12.24
N ALA A 633 16.22 28.38 -12.95
CA ALA A 633 15.44 28.16 -14.16
C ALA A 633 14.96 26.72 -14.29
N TRP A 634 13.81 26.53 -14.94
CA TRP A 634 13.32 25.19 -15.25
C TRP A 634 14.18 24.53 -16.33
N PHE A 635 14.74 23.36 -16.04
CA PHE A 635 15.55 22.60 -16.99
C PHE A 635 14.63 21.73 -17.86
N ALA A 636 14.01 22.33 -18.87
CA ALA A 636 13.04 21.66 -19.73
C ALA A 636 13.69 20.48 -20.47
N THR A 637 12.88 19.47 -20.76
CA THR A 637 13.33 18.18 -21.30
C THR A 637 13.06 17.99 -22.79
N TYR A 638 12.99 19.10 -23.50
CA TYR A 638 12.79 19.22 -24.94
C TYR A 638 13.57 20.45 -25.42
N GLY A 639 13.79 20.56 -26.73
CA GLY A 639 14.49 21.71 -27.34
C GLY A 639 15.95 21.42 -27.65
N ASP A 640 16.60 22.39 -28.30
CA ASP A 640 17.90 22.20 -28.94
C ASP A 640 19.09 22.76 -28.17
N GLY A 641 18.84 23.27 -26.96
CA GLY A 641 19.84 23.86 -26.09
C GLY A 641 19.79 25.38 -26.11
N GLU A 642 18.64 25.96 -25.77
CA GLU A 642 18.52 27.41 -25.62
C GLU A 642 17.65 27.82 -24.43
N GLY A 643 17.95 29.01 -23.91
CA GLY A 643 17.13 29.65 -22.91
C GLY A 643 15.87 30.28 -23.52
N ARG A 644 14.72 30.06 -22.87
CA ARG A 644 13.42 30.60 -23.29
C ARG A 644 12.63 31.12 -22.08
N MET A 645 11.96 32.25 -22.27
CA MET A 645 10.90 32.72 -21.36
C MET A 645 9.58 32.15 -21.85
N LEU A 646 9.04 31.18 -21.12
CA LEU A 646 7.82 30.48 -21.51
C LEU A 646 6.60 31.14 -20.87
N GLU A 647 5.69 31.66 -21.68
CA GLU A 647 4.40 32.18 -21.21
C GLU A 647 3.55 31.08 -20.58
N LEU A 648 3.11 31.29 -19.34
CA LEU A 648 2.36 30.30 -18.55
C LEU A 648 0.93 30.12 -19.05
N GLY A 649 0.31 31.20 -19.55
CA GLY A 649 -1.03 31.19 -20.14
C GLY A 649 -1.10 30.64 -21.57
N ASN A 650 0.05 30.41 -22.21
CA ASN A 650 0.14 29.95 -23.58
C ASN A 650 0.13 28.41 -23.62
N PRO A 651 -0.94 27.76 -24.14
CA PRO A 651 -1.05 26.31 -24.14
C PRO A 651 -0.08 25.62 -25.12
N GLN A 652 0.45 26.33 -26.12
CA GLN A 652 1.42 25.79 -27.07
C GLN A 652 2.81 25.62 -26.44
N HIS A 653 3.12 26.35 -25.36
CA HIS A 653 4.34 26.11 -24.59
C HIS A 653 4.21 24.80 -23.80
N GLN A 654 5.16 23.89 -23.99
CA GLN A 654 5.17 22.58 -23.35
C GLN A 654 5.71 22.66 -21.92
N ILE A 655 5.00 23.34 -21.02
CA ILE A 655 5.41 23.49 -19.62
C ILE A 655 4.84 22.33 -18.79
N ASP A 656 5.67 21.71 -17.94
CA ASP A 656 5.19 20.72 -16.97
C ASP A 656 4.07 21.33 -16.11
N HIS A 657 2.95 20.61 -16.00
CA HIS A 657 1.74 21.13 -15.36
C HIS A 657 1.99 21.60 -13.92
N ARG A 658 2.93 20.98 -13.19
CA ARG A 658 3.28 21.33 -11.81
C ARG A 658 3.96 22.69 -11.74
N MET A 659 4.90 22.94 -12.64
CA MET A 659 5.58 24.23 -12.78
C MET A 659 4.58 25.31 -13.19
N ARG A 660 3.74 25.00 -14.19
CA ARG A 660 2.73 25.94 -14.67
C ARG A 660 1.78 26.37 -13.56
N ASP A 661 1.30 25.40 -12.79
CA ASP A 661 0.37 25.62 -11.69
C ASP A 661 0.99 26.45 -10.57
N PHE A 662 2.19 26.09 -10.07
CA PHE A 662 2.88 26.85 -9.02
C PHE A 662 3.18 28.29 -9.44
N TYR A 663 3.87 28.49 -10.57
CA TYR A 663 4.29 29.83 -10.98
C TYR A 663 3.10 30.75 -11.30
N SER A 664 2.00 30.20 -11.84
CA SER A 664 0.77 30.98 -12.02
C SER A 664 0.11 31.32 -10.68
N GLY A 665 0.18 30.41 -9.69
CA GLY A 665 -0.37 30.62 -8.34
C GLY A 665 0.33 31.73 -7.57
N VAL A 666 1.65 31.85 -7.73
CA VAL A 666 2.47 32.93 -7.12
C VAL A 666 2.55 34.19 -7.98
N GLY A 667 1.65 34.33 -8.97
CA GLY A 667 1.47 35.58 -9.72
C GLY A 667 2.43 35.83 -10.88
N ARG A 668 3.20 34.83 -11.33
CA ARG A 668 4.03 34.98 -12.55
C ARG A 668 3.19 34.75 -13.81
N SER A 669 3.55 35.46 -14.88
CA SER A 669 3.03 35.26 -16.24
C SER A 669 3.95 34.43 -17.12
N THR A 670 5.23 34.31 -16.75
CA THR A 670 6.26 33.58 -17.50
C THR A 670 7.14 32.73 -16.60
N LEU A 671 7.68 31.65 -17.15
CA LEU A 671 8.68 30.77 -16.52
C LEU A 671 10.01 30.88 -17.28
N SER A 672 11.09 31.21 -16.57
CA SER A 672 12.45 31.09 -17.12
C SER A 672 12.81 29.62 -17.27
N SER A 673 13.21 29.22 -18.47
CA SER A 673 13.56 27.83 -18.77
C SER A 673 14.80 27.74 -19.65
N TYR A 674 15.59 26.69 -19.45
CA TYR A 674 16.58 26.24 -20.41
C TYR A 674 16.08 24.94 -21.06
N CYS A 675 15.78 25.02 -22.36
CA CYS A 675 15.15 23.96 -23.15
C CYS A 675 16.21 23.11 -23.83
N LEU A 676 16.41 21.89 -23.32
CA LEU A 676 17.34 20.92 -23.87
C LEU A 676 16.76 19.50 -23.81
N ASP A 677 16.79 18.79 -24.93
CA ASP A 677 16.43 17.37 -24.99
C ASP A 677 17.36 16.49 -24.13
N ARG A 678 16.81 15.39 -23.59
CA ARG A 678 17.52 14.46 -22.69
C ARG A 678 18.74 13.79 -23.30
N SER A 679 18.73 13.57 -24.61
CA SER A 679 19.78 12.85 -25.34
C SER A 679 20.97 13.73 -25.74
N ARG A 680 20.88 15.05 -25.55
CA ARG A 680 21.89 16.01 -26.01
C ARG A 680 22.81 16.45 -24.86
N PRO A 681 24.10 16.70 -25.11
CA PRO A 681 25.01 17.25 -24.10
C PRO A 681 24.64 18.70 -23.77
N THR A 682 24.94 19.12 -22.53
CA THR A 682 24.64 20.48 -22.07
C THR A 682 25.79 21.43 -22.33
N ASP A 683 25.50 22.59 -22.90
CA ASP A 683 26.39 23.75 -22.84
C ASP A 683 26.23 24.44 -21.48
N TRP A 684 27.12 24.12 -20.55
CA TRP A 684 27.05 24.62 -19.18
C TRP A 684 27.30 26.13 -19.06
N ASN A 685 28.06 26.73 -19.97
CA ASN A 685 28.26 28.18 -19.99
C ASN A 685 26.97 28.89 -20.42
N ALA A 686 26.28 28.36 -21.44
CA ALA A 686 25.00 28.90 -21.87
C ALA A 686 23.93 28.79 -20.78
N VAL A 687 23.89 27.67 -20.04
CA VAL A 687 22.99 27.49 -18.90
C VAL A 687 23.27 28.53 -17.80
N LEU A 688 24.51 28.65 -17.36
CA LEU A 688 24.91 29.62 -16.34
C LEU A 688 24.58 31.07 -16.76
N SER A 689 24.92 31.43 -17.98
CA SER A 689 24.64 32.74 -18.56
C SER A 689 23.13 33.04 -18.57
N TRP A 690 22.31 32.06 -18.97
CA TRP A 690 20.86 32.22 -18.99
C TRP A 690 20.27 32.42 -17.59
N VAL A 691 20.61 31.55 -16.64
CA VAL A 691 20.03 31.61 -15.28
C VAL A 691 20.37 32.93 -14.61
N HIS A 692 21.64 33.35 -14.65
CA HIS A 692 22.06 34.63 -14.07
C HIS A 692 21.49 35.84 -14.82
N GLY A 693 21.35 35.76 -16.14
CA GLY A 693 20.91 36.89 -16.96
C GLY A 693 19.40 37.10 -17.01
N LYS A 694 18.59 36.09 -16.66
CA LYS A 694 17.13 36.12 -16.85
C LYS A 694 16.30 35.86 -15.61
N TRP A 695 16.87 35.24 -14.57
CA TRP A 695 16.12 35.07 -13.33
C TRP A 695 15.84 36.43 -12.68
N GLN A 696 14.65 36.55 -12.10
CA GLN A 696 14.25 37.67 -11.28
C GLN A 696 13.70 37.11 -9.97
N PRO A 697 14.01 37.70 -8.80
CA PRO A 697 13.44 37.26 -7.53
C PRO A 697 11.92 37.20 -7.56
N LEU A 698 11.35 36.11 -7.06
CA LEU A 698 9.91 35.96 -6.90
C LEU A 698 9.42 36.74 -5.66
N VAL A 699 8.46 37.63 -5.89
CA VAL A 699 7.73 38.34 -4.83
C VAL A 699 6.38 37.66 -4.67
N TYR A 700 6.17 37.01 -3.52
CA TYR A 700 4.94 36.31 -3.20
C TYR A 700 4.52 36.65 -1.76
N ASP A 701 3.28 37.12 -1.60
CA ASP A 701 2.65 37.33 -0.30
C ASP A 701 2.05 36.01 0.18
N ASP A 702 2.65 35.42 1.21
CA ASP A 702 2.22 34.15 1.78
C ASP A 702 1.20 34.31 2.92
N THR A 703 0.84 35.54 3.29
CA THR A 703 -0.16 35.83 4.33
C THR A 703 -1.49 35.12 4.08
N PRO A 704 -2.06 35.13 2.85
CA PRO A 704 -3.30 34.41 2.57
C PRO A 704 -3.16 32.90 2.76
N LEU A 705 -2.02 32.32 2.36
CA LEU A 705 -1.75 30.89 2.52
C LEU A 705 -1.62 30.50 3.99
N ILE A 706 -0.90 31.30 4.79
CA ILE A 706 -0.74 31.08 6.24
C ILE A 706 -2.09 31.17 6.95
N ARG A 707 -2.92 32.17 6.62
CA ARG A 707 -4.26 32.33 7.22
C ARG A 707 -5.23 31.22 6.83
N ALA A 708 -5.03 30.59 5.67
CA ALA A 708 -5.80 29.44 5.23
C ALA A 708 -5.35 28.12 5.88
N PHE A 709 -4.34 28.11 6.74
CA PHE A 709 -3.95 26.90 7.44
C PHE A 709 -5.10 26.42 8.35
N PRO A 710 -5.55 25.16 8.23
CA PRO A 710 -6.82 24.73 8.83
C PRO A 710 -6.73 24.40 10.33
N MET A 711 -5.64 24.76 10.99
CA MET A 711 -5.35 24.44 12.39
C MET A 711 -4.87 25.69 13.14
N PRO A 712 -4.98 25.72 14.48
CA PRO A 712 -4.33 26.75 15.28
C PRO A 712 -2.83 26.81 15.00
N LEU A 713 -2.31 28.02 14.81
CA LEU A 713 -0.89 28.25 14.59
C LEU A 713 -0.14 28.23 15.93
N ALA A 714 0.88 27.39 16.03
CA ALA A 714 1.86 27.42 17.11
C ALA A 714 3.00 28.42 16.86
N VAL A 715 3.07 28.96 15.63
CA VAL A 715 4.04 29.98 15.21
C VAL A 715 3.36 31.34 15.12
N SER A 716 4.12 32.41 15.31
CA SER A 716 3.66 33.76 15.00
C SER A 716 3.86 34.04 13.51
N PRO A 717 2.81 34.30 12.71
CA PRO A 717 2.91 34.51 11.26
C PRO A 717 3.96 35.54 10.84
N GLU A 718 4.06 36.63 11.62
CA GLU A 718 4.94 37.77 11.35
C GLU A 718 6.39 37.54 11.82
N ALA A 719 6.65 36.47 12.58
CA ALA A 719 8.00 36.21 13.08
C ALA A 719 8.93 35.79 11.92
N PRO A 720 10.15 36.35 11.86
CA PRO A 720 11.11 36.04 10.79
C PRO A 720 11.73 34.65 10.91
N SER A 721 11.54 33.98 12.06
CA SER A 721 12.05 32.64 12.35
C SER A 721 11.01 31.87 13.14
N TRP A 722 10.78 30.62 12.74
CA TRP A 722 9.86 29.68 13.36
C TRP A 722 10.67 28.50 13.90
N PRO A 723 10.77 28.34 15.24
CA PRO A 723 11.49 27.21 15.79
C PRO A 723 10.81 25.89 15.40
N LEU A 724 11.62 24.86 15.15
CA LEU A 724 11.18 23.47 15.01
C LEU A 724 11.59 22.71 16.26
N PRO A 725 10.68 22.49 17.23
CA PRO A 725 11.02 21.76 18.44
C PRO A 725 11.34 20.30 18.10
N GLY A 726 12.53 19.83 18.50
CA GLY A 726 12.99 18.46 18.23
C GLY A 726 12.02 17.42 18.76
N GLU A 727 11.43 17.68 19.94
CA GLU A 727 10.41 16.83 20.56
C GLU A 727 9.14 16.63 19.71
N ILE A 728 8.89 17.48 18.71
CA ILE A 728 7.78 17.34 17.76
C ILE A 728 8.26 16.64 16.49
N VAL A 729 9.34 17.14 15.87
CA VAL A 729 9.76 16.68 14.55
C VAL A 729 10.49 15.35 14.56
N ASP A 730 11.10 14.97 15.68
CA ASP A 730 11.79 13.67 15.85
C ASP A 730 10.79 12.53 16.11
N ARG A 731 9.53 12.86 16.44
CA ARG A 731 8.43 11.89 16.62
C ARG A 731 7.70 11.56 15.32
N ILE A 732 8.08 12.19 14.21
CA ILE A 732 7.47 11.96 12.90
C ILE A 732 8.10 10.72 12.27
N ASP A 733 7.26 9.76 11.89
CA ASP A 733 7.64 8.63 11.05
C ASP A 733 7.51 9.05 9.57
N TYR A 734 8.63 9.49 8.98
CA TYR A 734 8.70 10.25 7.72
C TYR A 734 8.45 9.47 6.43
#